data_AF-A0A396KYQ6-F1
#
_entry.id   AF-A0A396KYQ6-F1
#
_cell.length_a   1.000
_cell.length_b   1.000
_cell.length_c   1.000
_cell.angle_alpha   90.00
_cell.angle_beta   90.00
_cell.angle_gamma   90.00
#
_symmetry.space_group_name_H-M   'P 1'
#
loop_
_entity.id
_entity.type
_entity.pdbx_description
1 polymer ?
#
loop_
_entity_poly.entity_id
_entity_poly.type
_entity_poly.pdbx_seq_one_letter_code
_entity_poly.pdbx_strand_id
1 'polypeptide(L)'
;MHTVIILSKHSSDLLREYRYLFQPFVDKGAISFCDWNESGTDLETSVPDLYKQIRGKVDWRTVIVSAELVYGNRKGPVPDEKNPFDFPAEAAKAAEDAVPQDSAIPLVRLTHMICGYPAAPVKNFEEAYEYVDVETGVTHRVRASELSREEFYALSEQYRDGLRPIYLQERVSEEAEKARKALEEKYTFSDVRPQEVYLFSLRRHPDDENYIYESWKSPFEMESSDFSRRNNYPGICRFICGDITNPENSRYTRELVEFWMGILTVAVNHIPASILQAYKLYRMQIEVSKEELGETLNQHLNKMEAASAFVQTRLDMKPENAFEDGARIVEKQRIPVIFTEVSGKDLYISTKDIGLSRDCPADELMYWNTSVREKSDNVERYLKMPRRAVDRAAAQVKSRAESFFDEEYELDRFQIEELEEELDTLELQILTSDTRSTVDGKQIQKKVHEIDRKVKKDIAVRMRRGVVISTGVLILLVYLMGYIPYMFNSLRNGGGAFAGALGISLGATLIVAIGGIVALVLLRKQIVASMERFNDLMRSVVNSVNTSAHKYEEYFSTLCTYMKAQSIYAGVTKRKDAVSARVQKLRTHKQALRTTIARDEELAEAFGIRRAAAFEKNVTRFFDEDKVPKDNRLYYYEIDGGKTEIPLNTAGDMIWAPYKFIAGLKIEREDLYEDVKGEES
;
A
#
# COMPACT_ATOMS: atom_id res chain seq x y z
N MET A 1 -29.13 -23.32 -1.38
CA MET A 1 -29.87 -22.05 -1.40
C MET A 1 -29.01 -20.87 -0.96
N HIS A 2 -28.98 -19.81 -1.77
CA HIS A 2 -28.36 -18.52 -1.44
C HIS A 2 -29.38 -17.62 -0.72
N THR A 3 -28.97 -16.84 0.29
CA THR A 3 -29.89 -15.96 1.04
C THR A 3 -29.55 -14.49 0.83
N VAL A 4 -30.54 -13.70 0.39
CA VAL A 4 -30.42 -12.24 0.34
C VAL A 4 -31.10 -11.64 1.55
N ILE A 5 -30.35 -10.94 2.40
CA ILE A 5 -30.86 -10.21 3.56
C ILE A 5 -31.12 -8.76 3.15
N ILE A 6 -32.38 -8.34 3.16
CA ILE A 6 -32.84 -6.99 2.85
C ILE A 6 -33.08 -6.26 4.17
N LEU A 7 -32.42 -5.13 4.37
CA LEU A 7 -32.43 -4.40 5.64
C LEU A 7 -33.09 -3.03 5.46
N SER A 8 -34.07 -2.70 6.31
CA SER A 8 -34.49 -1.30 6.44
C SER A 8 -33.32 -0.41 6.88
N LYS A 9 -33.40 0.91 6.65
CA LYS A 9 -32.33 1.83 7.05
C LYS A 9 -31.95 1.69 8.52
N HIS A 10 -32.95 1.62 9.40
CA HIS A 10 -32.71 1.43 10.83
C HIS A 10 -32.09 0.07 11.14
N SER A 11 -32.56 -1.00 10.49
CA SER A 11 -32.00 -2.34 10.66
C SER A 11 -30.56 -2.44 10.17
N SER A 12 -30.20 -1.70 9.11
CA SER A 12 -28.83 -1.64 8.59
C SER A 12 -27.90 -0.91 9.56
N ASP A 13 -28.38 0.16 10.20
CA ASP A 13 -27.66 0.88 11.25
C ASP A 13 -27.42 -0.02 12.48
N LEU A 14 -28.46 -0.74 12.95
CA LEU A 14 -28.35 -1.69 14.06
C LEU A 14 -27.39 -2.85 13.73
N LEU A 15 -27.43 -3.38 12.51
CA LEU A 15 -26.56 -4.49 12.10
C LEU A 15 -25.09 -4.07 11.97
N ARG A 16 -24.79 -2.78 11.77
CA ARG A 16 -23.42 -2.30 11.47
C ARG A 16 -22.38 -2.81 12.47
N GLU A 17 -22.72 -2.85 13.75
CA GLU A 17 -21.86 -3.32 14.83
C GLU A 17 -21.73 -4.86 14.87
N TYR A 18 -22.70 -5.58 14.30
CA TYR A 18 -22.78 -7.05 14.27
C TYR A 18 -22.43 -7.67 12.91
N ARG A 19 -22.07 -6.86 11.90
CA ARG A 19 -21.69 -7.33 10.55
C ARG A 19 -20.59 -8.40 10.55
N TYR A 20 -19.70 -8.35 11.54
CA TYR A 20 -18.63 -9.33 11.70
C TYR A 20 -19.14 -10.77 11.88
N LEU A 21 -20.34 -10.97 12.43
CA LEU A 21 -20.97 -12.30 12.56
C LEU A 21 -21.38 -12.88 11.20
N PHE A 22 -21.63 -12.03 10.21
CA PHE A 22 -22.09 -12.45 8.87
C PHE A 22 -20.96 -12.51 7.85
N GLN A 23 -19.88 -11.74 8.04
CA GLN A 23 -18.80 -11.62 7.06
C GLN A 23 -18.24 -12.97 6.56
N PRO A 24 -17.97 -13.98 7.42
CA PRO A 24 -17.47 -15.27 6.95
C PRO A 24 -18.42 -16.00 5.99
N PHE A 25 -19.73 -15.73 6.08
CA PHE A 25 -20.77 -16.31 5.22
C PHE A 25 -20.98 -15.49 3.94
N VAL A 26 -20.72 -14.18 3.99
CA VAL A 26 -20.66 -13.30 2.82
C VAL A 26 -19.46 -13.66 1.94
N ASP A 27 -18.29 -13.84 2.54
CA ASP A 27 -17.05 -14.21 1.82
C ASP A 27 -17.17 -15.57 1.12
N LYS A 28 -17.97 -16.48 1.68
CA LYS A 28 -18.31 -17.78 1.06
C LYS A 28 -19.42 -17.71 0.01
N GLY A 29 -20.07 -16.55 -0.16
CA GLY A 29 -21.18 -16.35 -1.09
C GLY A 29 -22.50 -17.03 -0.68
N ALA A 30 -22.65 -17.41 0.59
CA ALA A 30 -23.88 -17.98 1.12
C ALA A 30 -24.94 -16.91 1.40
N ILE A 31 -24.50 -15.74 1.86
CA ILE A 31 -25.35 -14.60 2.22
C ILE A 31 -24.93 -13.37 1.41
N SER A 32 -25.90 -12.62 0.91
CA SER A 32 -25.73 -11.27 0.37
C SER A 32 -26.62 -10.28 1.09
N PHE A 33 -26.28 -9.00 1.04
CA PHE A 33 -27.04 -7.94 1.68
C PHE A 33 -27.51 -6.89 0.67
N CYS A 34 -28.71 -6.36 0.90
CA CYS A 34 -29.23 -5.21 0.20
C CYS A 34 -29.84 -4.22 1.20
N ASP A 35 -29.60 -2.93 0.98
CA ASP A 35 -30.28 -1.88 1.74
C ASP A 35 -31.63 -1.57 1.09
N TRP A 36 -32.65 -1.41 1.92
CA TRP A 36 -34.01 -1.11 1.51
C TRP A 36 -34.34 0.36 1.70
N ASN A 37 -34.71 1.00 0.59
CA ASN A 37 -35.29 2.34 0.58
C ASN A 37 -36.83 2.26 0.66
N GLU A 38 -37.37 2.54 1.84
CA GLU A 38 -38.81 2.52 2.15
C GLU A 38 -39.62 3.52 1.31
N SER A 39 -39.01 4.60 0.83
CA SER A 39 -39.68 5.60 -0.02
C SER A 39 -39.80 5.21 -1.49
N GLY A 40 -39.12 4.13 -1.91
CA GLY A 40 -39.18 3.64 -3.28
C GLY A 40 -40.57 3.12 -3.66
N THR A 41 -40.96 3.36 -4.90
CA THR A 41 -42.24 2.94 -5.51
C THR A 41 -42.11 1.69 -6.37
N ASP A 42 -40.89 1.36 -6.79
CA ASP A 42 -40.57 0.28 -7.72
C ASP A 42 -39.33 -0.47 -7.25
N LEU A 43 -39.18 -1.73 -7.67
CA LEU A 43 -38.14 -2.62 -7.14
C LEU A 43 -36.71 -2.08 -7.32
N GLU A 44 -36.41 -1.47 -8.46
CA GLU A 44 -35.08 -0.87 -8.74
C GLU A 44 -34.77 0.32 -7.83
N THR A 45 -35.79 1.06 -7.37
CA THR A 45 -35.60 2.21 -6.47
C THR A 45 -35.65 1.81 -4.99
N SER A 46 -36.42 0.77 -4.66
CA SER A 46 -36.55 0.23 -3.30
C SER A 46 -35.36 -0.65 -2.91
N VAL A 47 -34.85 -1.49 -3.81
CA VAL A 47 -33.73 -2.42 -3.53
C VAL A 47 -32.81 -2.50 -4.76
N PRO A 48 -32.02 -1.45 -5.04
CA PRO A 48 -31.27 -1.31 -6.30
C PRO A 48 -30.26 -2.43 -6.55
N ASP A 49 -29.65 -2.97 -5.50
CA ASP A 49 -28.64 -4.00 -5.61
C ASP A 49 -29.21 -5.44 -5.77
N LEU A 50 -30.53 -5.64 -5.63
CA LEU A 50 -31.11 -6.99 -5.59
C LEU A 50 -30.77 -7.82 -6.82
N TYR A 51 -31.04 -7.31 -8.02
CA TYR A 51 -30.76 -8.01 -9.28
C TYR A 51 -29.27 -8.34 -9.47
N LYS A 52 -28.37 -7.51 -8.93
CA LYS A 52 -26.93 -7.77 -8.94
C LYS A 52 -26.57 -8.94 -8.03
N GLN A 53 -27.19 -9.05 -6.86
CA GLN A 53 -26.90 -10.11 -5.89
C GLN A 53 -27.45 -11.48 -6.32
N ILE A 54 -28.63 -11.51 -6.97
CA ILE A 54 -29.26 -12.77 -7.40
C ILE A 54 -28.78 -13.25 -8.78
N ARG A 55 -27.98 -12.46 -9.50
CA ARG A 55 -27.55 -12.79 -10.86
C ARG A 55 -26.88 -14.17 -10.92
N GLY A 56 -27.48 -15.09 -11.68
CA GLY A 56 -26.98 -16.46 -11.84
C GLY A 56 -27.33 -17.41 -10.69
N LYS A 57 -28.18 -17.00 -9.74
CA LYS A 57 -28.69 -17.82 -8.64
C LYS A 57 -30.13 -18.25 -8.95
N VAL A 58 -30.31 -19.53 -9.27
CA VAL A 58 -31.65 -20.10 -9.54
C VAL A 58 -32.38 -20.47 -8.24
N ASP A 59 -31.61 -20.83 -7.20
CA ASP A 59 -32.12 -21.23 -5.90
C ASP A 59 -31.72 -20.21 -4.83
N TRP A 60 -32.65 -19.31 -4.51
CA TRP A 60 -32.44 -18.26 -3.52
C TRP A 60 -33.71 -17.95 -2.71
N ARG A 61 -33.49 -17.39 -1.52
CA ARG A 61 -34.54 -16.88 -0.63
C ARG A 61 -34.22 -15.48 -0.16
N THR A 62 -35.24 -14.82 0.36
CA THR A 62 -35.13 -13.45 0.90
C THR A 62 -35.44 -13.44 2.38
N VAL A 63 -34.60 -12.78 3.16
CA VAL A 63 -34.87 -12.43 4.56
C VAL A 63 -35.00 -10.91 4.64
N ILE A 64 -36.20 -10.41 4.90
CA ILE A 64 -36.48 -8.98 5.04
C ILE A 64 -36.51 -8.66 6.53
N VAL A 65 -35.62 -7.80 6.98
CA VAL A 65 -35.56 -7.35 8.37
C VAL A 65 -36.05 -5.92 8.46
N SER A 66 -37.17 -5.75 9.15
CA SER A 66 -37.80 -4.47 9.47
C SER A 66 -37.89 -4.36 10.99
N ALA A 67 -36.73 -4.17 11.62
CA ALA A 67 -36.65 -3.73 13.01
C ALA A 67 -36.83 -2.21 13.00
N GLU A 68 -38.07 -1.73 13.09
CA GLU A 68 -38.36 -0.31 13.36
C GLU A 68 -38.04 0.04 14.82
N LEU A 69 -38.00 1.34 15.14
CA LEU A 69 -37.84 1.82 16.52
C LEU A 69 -39.00 1.31 17.39
N VAL A 70 -38.75 0.24 18.14
CA VAL A 70 -39.69 -0.34 19.11
C VAL A 70 -39.96 0.63 20.26
N TYR A 71 -38.93 1.40 20.64
CA TYR A 71 -38.98 2.45 21.66
C TYR A 71 -38.73 3.80 20.99
N GLY A 72 -39.76 4.65 20.91
CA GLY A 72 -39.68 5.98 20.31
C GLY A 72 -40.89 6.34 19.43
N ASN A 73 -40.92 7.57 18.91
CA ASN A 73 -41.98 8.03 18.01
C ASN A 73 -41.75 7.47 16.60
N ARG A 74 -42.71 6.68 16.11
CA ARG A 74 -42.72 6.17 14.74
C ARG A 74 -43.29 7.22 13.77
N LYS A 75 -42.71 7.28 12.57
CA LYS A 75 -43.25 8.07 11.45
C LYS A 75 -43.83 7.10 10.43
N GLY A 76 -45.14 7.12 10.21
CA GLY A 76 -45.81 6.24 9.25
C GLY A 76 -46.88 5.34 9.90
N PRO A 77 -47.30 4.27 9.19
CA PRO A 77 -48.25 3.29 9.71
C PRO A 77 -47.76 2.68 11.03
N VAL A 78 -48.62 2.67 12.03
CA VAL A 78 -48.32 2.07 13.33
C VAL A 78 -48.84 0.63 13.33
N PRO A 79 -47.97 -0.38 13.51
CA PRO A 79 -48.43 -1.76 13.64
C PRO A 79 -49.03 -2.00 15.03
N ASP A 80 -49.73 -3.13 15.15
CA ASP A 80 -50.21 -3.66 16.42
C ASP A 80 -49.05 -3.91 17.41
N GLU A 81 -49.31 -3.74 18.70
CA GLU A 81 -48.29 -3.91 19.74
C GLU A 81 -47.84 -5.36 19.91
N LYS A 82 -48.75 -6.32 19.70
CA LYS A 82 -48.47 -7.76 19.82
C LYS A 82 -47.92 -8.33 18.52
N ASN A 83 -48.40 -7.85 17.37
CA ASN A 83 -47.98 -8.31 16.05
C ASN A 83 -47.36 -7.17 15.21
N PRO A 84 -46.02 -7.11 15.08
CA PRO A 84 -45.35 -6.05 14.33
C PRO A 84 -45.63 -6.08 12.81
N PHE A 85 -46.29 -7.12 12.30
CA PHE A 85 -46.65 -7.25 10.89
C PHE A 85 -48.11 -6.90 10.61
N ASP A 86 -48.91 -6.59 11.64
CA ASP A 86 -50.32 -6.26 11.50
C ASP A 86 -50.57 -4.76 11.59
N PHE A 87 -51.26 -4.19 10.61
CA PHE A 87 -51.53 -2.75 10.52
C PHE A 87 -53.05 -2.50 10.43
N PRO A 88 -53.81 -2.69 11.53
CA PRO A 88 -55.27 -2.71 11.50
C PRO A 88 -55.87 -1.40 10.99
N ALA A 89 -55.29 -0.24 11.33
CA ALA A 89 -55.78 1.06 10.89
C ALA A 89 -55.65 1.28 9.37
N GLU A 90 -54.56 0.83 8.76
CA GLU A 90 -54.35 0.95 7.31
C GLU A 90 -55.17 -0.10 6.56
N ALA A 91 -55.31 -1.30 7.12
CA ALA A 91 -56.17 -2.31 6.54
C ALA A 91 -57.66 -1.91 6.57
N ALA A 92 -58.12 -1.22 7.61
CA ALA A 92 -59.48 -0.69 7.67
C ALA A 92 -59.74 0.35 6.56
N LYS A 93 -58.81 1.30 6.35
CA LYS A 93 -58.89 2.27 5.24
C LYS A 93 -58.91 1.56 3.87
N ALA A 94 -58.03 0.59 3.68
CA ALA A 94 -57.98 -0.19 2.45
C ALA A 94 -59.23 -1.06 2.22
N ALA A 95 -59.96 -1.42 3.29
CA ALA A 95 -61.22 -2.14 3.20
C ALA A 95 -62.41 -1.22 2.84
N GLU A 96 -62.37 0.05 3.26
CA GLU A 96 -63.33 1.09 2.83
C GLU A 96 -63.18 1.41 1.34
N ASP A 97 -61.95 1.38 0.82
CA ASP A 97 -61.67 1.55 -0.60
C ASP A 97 -62.02 0.29 -1.40
N ALA A 98 -63.09 0.36 -2.20
CA ALA A 98 -63.53 -0.76 -3.05
C ALA A 98 -62.52 -1.11 -4.16
N VAL A 99 -61.66 -0.16 -4.55
CA VAL A 99 -60.67 -0.30 -5.63
C VAL A 99 -59.27 -0.59 -5.03
N PRO A 100 -58.60 -1.68 -5.43
CA PRO A 100 -57.26 -1.99 -4.96
C PRO A 100 -56.25 -0.89 -5.31
N GLN A 101 -55.46 -0.48 -4.32
CA GLN A 101 -54.39 0.50 -4.49
C GLN A 101 -53.04 -0.08 -4.03
N ASP A 102 -51.97 0.64 -4.32
CA ASP A 102 -50.64 0.35 -3.79
C ASP A 102 -50.67 0.46 -2.25
N SER A 103 -49.98 -0.46 -1.55
CA SER A 103 -49.99 -0.44 -0.09
C SER A 103 -49.25 0.78 0.43
N ALA A 104 -49.89 1.53 1.34
CA ALA A 104 -49.26 2.62 2.08
C ALA A 104 -48.12 2.11 2.98
N ILE A 105 -48.16 0.83 3.37
CA ILE A 105 -47.18 0.19 4.25
C ILE A 105 -45.96 -0.23 3.41
N PRO A 106 -44.76 0.34 3.65
CA PRO A 106 -43.58 0.03 2.85
C PRO A 106 -43.24 -1.47 2.87
N LEU A 107 -43.37 -2.13 4.02
CA LEU A 107 -43.04 -3.56 4.16
C LEU A 107 -43.92 -4.44 3.28
N VAL A 108 -45.25 -4.23 3.32
CA VAL A 108 -46.21 -4.95 2.48
C VAL A 108 -45.91 -4.67 1.00
N ARG A 109 -45.70 -3.40 0.64
CA ARG A 109 -45.36 -3.01 -0.73
C ARG A 109 -44.09 -3.71 -1.23
N LEU A 110 -43.05 -3.81 -0.41
CA LEU A 110 -41.84 -4.54 -0.75
C LEU A 110 -42.12 -6.03 -1.01
N THR A 111 -42.99 -6.67 -0.22
CA THR A 111 -43.38 -8.07 -0.47
C THR A 111 -44.11 -8.24 -1.80
N HIS A 112 -44.94 -7.27 -2.20
CA HIS A 112 -45.58 -7.27 -3.53
C HIS A 112 -44.56 -7.14 -4.65
N MET A 113 -43.57 -6.25 -4.51
CA MET A 113 -42.50 -6.09 -5.51
C MET A 113 -41.68 -7.36 -5.71
N ILE A 114 -41.45 -8.14 -4.65
CA ILE A 114 -40.60 -9.34 -4.69
C ILE A 114 -41.40 -10.58 -5.10
N CYS A 115 -42.61 -10.76 -4.58
CA CYS A 115 -43.41 -11.97 -4.76
C CYS A 115 -44.44 -11.87 -5.89
N GLY A 116 -44.74 -10.64 -6.33
CA GLY A 116 -45.91 -10.31 -7.14
C GLY A 116 -47.11 -9.92 -6.27
N TYR A 117 -48.08 -9.28 -6.91
CA TYR A 117 -49.34 -8.92 -6.25
C TYR A 117 -50.14 -10.19 -5.90
N PRO A 118 -50.67 -10.32 -4.67
CA PRO A 118 -51.43 -11.49 -4.26
C PRO A 118 -52.74 -11.64 -5.05
N ALA A 119 -53.19 -12.90 -5.20
CA ALA A 119 -54.48 -13.19 -5.79
C ALA A 119 -55.61 -12.60 -4.93
N ALA A 120 -56.68 -12.12 -5.58
CA ALA A 120 -57.80 -11.53 -4.86
C ALA A 120 -58.40 -12.56 -3.88
N PRO A 121 -58.48 -12.24 -2.58
CA PRO A 121 -59.18 -13.10 -1.64
C PRO A 121 -60.65 -13.16 -2.05
N VAL A 122 -61.26 -14.34 -1.92
CA VAL A 122 -62.70 -14.50 -2.12
C VAL A 122 -63.38 -13.73 -0.99
N LYS A 123 -63.87 -12.52 -1.28
CA LYS A 123 -64.47 -11.63 -0.28
C LYS A 123 -65.76 -12.21 0.26
N ASN A 124 -66.70 -12.52 -0.63
CA ASN A 124 -67.97 -13.16 -0.31
C ASN A 124 -68.43 -14.06 -1.46
N PHE A 125 -69.38 -14.93 -1.12
CA PHE A 125 -70.16 -15.68 -2.09
C PHE A 125 -71.55 -15.10 -2.18
N GLU A 126 -72.02 -14.96 -3.40
CA GLU A 126 -73.39 -14.60 -3.72
C GLU A 126 -74.18 -15.87 -4.04
N GLU A 127 -75.43 -15.92 -3.58
CA GLU A 127 -76.36 -16.97 -3.99
C GLU A 127 -76.65 -16.85 -5.49
N ALA A 128 -76.69 -17.99 -6.15
CA ALA A 128 -76.98 -18.12 -7.56
C ALA A 128 -77.77 -19.41 -7.80
N TYR A 129 -78.35 -19.55 -8.97
CA TYR A 129 -79.17 -20.70 -9.33
C TYR A 129 -78.62 -21.35 -10.59
N GLU A 130 -78.44 -22.66 -10.53
CA GLU A 130 -78.04 -23.51 -11.66
C GLU A 130 -79.26 -24.28 -12.16
N TYR A 131 -79.52 -24.24 -13.46
CA TYR A 131 -80.52 -25.09 -14.10
C TYR A 131 -80.02 -25.58 -15.46
N VAL A 132 -80.55 -26.71 -15.93
CA VAL A 132 -80.25 -27.25 -17.27
C VAL A 132 -81.45 -26.97 -18.16
N ASP A 133 -81.21 -26.26 -19.26
CA ASP A 133 -82.24 -25.99 -20.25
C ASP A 133 -82.66 -27.31 -20.92
N VAL A 134 -83.97 -27.59 -20.90
CA VAL A 134 -84.57 -28.84 -21.37
C VAL A 134 -84.50 -28.96 -22.90
N GLU A 135 -84.43 -27.84 -23.63
CA GLU A 135 -84.39 -27.83 -25.09
C GLU A 135 -82.97 -27.92 -25.65
N THR A 136 -82.01 -27.28 -24.98
CA THR A 136 -80.61 -27.18 -25.47
C THR A 136 -79.63 -28.10 -24.72
N GLY A 137 -80.00 -28.60 -23.53
CA GLY A 137 -79.14 -29.41 -22.67
C GLY A 137 -77.98 -28.64 -22.03
N VAL A 138 -77.96 -27.30 -22.15
CA VAL A 138 -76.89 -26.44 -21.62
C VAL A 138 -77.20 -26.07 -20.17
N THR A 139 -76.15 -26.11 -19.33
CA THR A 139 -76.23 -25.67 -17.94
C THR A 139 -76.09 -24.15 -17.86
N HIS A 140 -77.11 -23.49 -17.32
CA HIS A 140 -77.13 -22.06 -17.05
C HIS A 140 -76.93 -21.79 -15.57
N ARG A 141 -76.15 -20.75 -15.26
CA ARG A 141 -75.91 -20.26 -13.91
C ARG A 141 -76.25 -18.78 -13.87
N VAL A 142 -77.19 -18.40 -13.01
CA VAL A 142 -77.69 -17.03 -12.91
C VAL A 142 -77.59 -16.56 -11.47
N ARG A 143 -77.07 -15.34 -11.26
CA ARG A 143 -76.89 -14.79 -9.91
C ARG A 143 -78.21 -14.28 -9.35
N ALA A 144 -78.39 -14.36 -8.03
CA ALA A 144 -79.58 -13.83 -7.39
C ALA A 144 -79.71 -12.30 -7.58
N SER A 145 -78.60 -11.54 -7.62
CA SER A 145 -78.63 -10.09 -7.91
C SER A 145 -79.04 -9.74 -9.34
N GLU A 146 -78.93 -10.67 -10.28
CA GLU A 146 -79.31 -10.47 -11.69
C GLU A 146 -80.79 -10.77 -11.94
N LEU A 147 -81.48 -11.36 -10.97
CA LEU A 147 -82.87 -11.79 -11.07
C LEU A 147 -83.80 -10.83 -10.34
N SER A 148 -84.80 -10.30 -11.05
CA SER A 148 -85.96 -9.72 -10.38
C SER A 148 -86.78 -10.81 -9.69
N ARG A 149 -87.60 -10.39 -8.72
CA ARG A 149 -88.47 -11.31 -7.97
C ARG A 149 -89.43 -12.08 -8.90
N GLU A 150 -89.89 -11.44 -9.97
CA GLU A 150 -90.79 -12.06 -10.96
C GLU A 150 -90.05 -13.07 -11.86
N GLU A 151 -88.82 -12.75 -12.28
CA GLU A 151 -87.98 -13.66 -13.08
C GLU A 151 -87.56 -14.90 -12.29
N PHE A 152 -87.27 -14.74 -11.00
CA PHE A 152 -87.02 -15.88 -10.11
C PHE A 152 -88.23 -16.81 -9.99
N TYR A 153 -89.44 -16.24 -9.79
CA TYR A 153 -90.67 -17.04 -9.73
C TYR A 153 -90.92 -17.77 -11.06
N ALA A 154 -90.73 -17.10 -12.20
CA ALA A 154 -90.84 -17.73 -13.51
C ALA A 154 -89.84 -18.89 -13.70
N LEU A 155 -88.56 -18.71 -13.32
CA LEU A 155 -87.54 -19.76 -13.37
C LEU A 155 -87.86 -20.95 -12.44
N SER A 156 -88.33 -20.68 -11.22
CA SER A 156 -88.72 -21.73 -10.27
C SER A 156 -89.97 -22.50 -10.69
N GLU A 157 -90.89 -21.87 -11.43
CA GLU A 157 -92.06 -22.55 -12.00
C GLU A 157 -91.69 -23.40 -13.22
N GLN A 158 -90.83 -22.88 -14.10
CA GLN A 158 -90.39 -23.55 -15.33
C GLN A 158 -89.44 -24.74 -15.05
N TYR A 159 -88.54 -24.62 -14.08
CA TYR A 159 -87.51 -25.61 -13.76
C TYR A 159 -87.67 -26.22 -12.36
N ARG A 160 -88.93 -26.46 -11.95
CA ARG A 160 -89.33 -26.85 -10.58
C ARG A 160 -88.49 -27.94 -9.92
N ASP A 161 -88.08 -28.97 -10.68
CA ASP A 161 -87.26 -30.09 -10.18
C ASP A 161 -85.76 -30.01 -10.57
N GLY A 162 -85.37 -29.01 -11.38
CA GLY A 162 -84.03 -28.87 -11.97
C GLY A 162 -83.23 -27.64 -11.51
N LEU A 163 -83.87 -26.68 -10.82
CA LEU A 163 -83.24 -25.47 -10.29
C LEU A 163 -82.50 -25.78 -8.98
N ARG A 164 -81.18 -25.58 -8.95
CA ARG A 164 -80.33 -25.84 -7.77
C ARG A 164 -79.69 -24.56 -7.26
N PRO A 165 -79.78 -24.23 -5.97
CA PRO A 165 -79.02 -23.14 -5.40
C PRO A 165 -77.53 -23.50 -5.39
N ILE A 166 -76.70 -22.58 -5.86
CA ILE A 166 -75.25 -22.63 -5.86
C ILE A 166 -74.70 -21.32 -5.31
N TYR A 167 -73.45 -21.33 -4.86
CA TYR A 167 -72.76 -20.13 -4.39
C TYR A 167 -71.67 -19.75 -5.38
N LEU A 168 -71.78 -18.56 -5.98
CA LEU A 168 -70.78 -18.01 -6.89
C LEU A 168 -70.01 -16.90 -6.21
N GLN A 169 -68.72 -16.75 -6.49
CA GLN A 169 -67.94 -15.62 -5.99
C GLN A 169 -68.58 -14.30 -6.42
N GLU A 170 -68.72 -13.36 -5.47
CA GLU A 170 -69.25 -12.02 -5.72
C GLU A 170 -68.51 -11.33 -6.88
N ARG A 171 -69.23 -10.61 -7.76
CA ARG A 171 -68.59 -9.89 -8.85
C ARG A 171 -67.78 -8.72 -8.30
N VAL A 172 -66.51 -8.69 -8.67
CA VAL A 172 -65.65 -7.53 -8.45
C VAL A 172 -66.00 -6.48 -9.51
N SER A 173 -65.99 -5.19 -9.14
CA SER A 173 -66.25 -4.11 -10.09
C SER A 173 -65.20 -4.10 -11.21
N GLU A 174 -65.58 -3.71 -12.42
CA GLU A 174 -64.64 -3.63 -13.56
C GLU A 174 -63.47 -2.68 -13.26
N GLU A 175 -63.71 -1.62 -12.49
CA GLU A 175 -62.68 -0.67 -12.05
C GLU A 175 -61.67 -1.34 -11.12
N ALA A 176 -62.13 -2.15 -10.17
CA ALA A 176 -61.25 -2.91 -9.28
C ALA A 176 -60.46 -4.00 -10.02
N GLU A 177 -61.06 -4.67 -11.02
CA GLU A 177 -60.33 -5.62 -11.86
C GLU A 177 -59.24 -4.94 -12.71
N LYS A 178 -59.53 -3.77 -13.29
CA LYS A 178 -58.54 -2.98 -14.05
C LYS A 178 -57.41 -2.49 -13.15
N ALA A 179 -57.74 -1.94 -11.98
CA ALA A 179 -56.74 -1.49 -11.01
C ALA A 179 -55.85 -2.66 -10.54
N ARG A 180 -56.42 -3.84 -10.30
CA ARG A 180 -55.66 -5.03 -9.93
C ARG A 180 -54.70 -5.47 -11.05
N LYS A 181 -55.17 -5.54 -12.30
CA LYS A 181 -54.29 -5.87 -13.44
C LYS A 181 -53.14 -4.88 -13.57
N ALA A 182 -53.39 -3.59 -13.37
CA ALA A 182 -52.34 -2.57 -13.36
C ALA A 182 -51.30 -2.81 -12.25
N LEU A 183 -51.71 -3.24 -11.06
CA LEU A 183 -50.81 -3.61 -9.97
C LEU A 183 -50.05 -4.91 -10.25
N GLU A 184 -50.70 -5.93 -10.82
CA GLU A 184 -50.07 -7.18 -11.26
C GLU A 184 -48.96 -6.90 -12.30
N GLU A 185 -49.25 -6.03 -13.28
CA GLU A 185 -48.26 -5.59 -14.28
C GLU A 185 -47.13 -4.78 -13.64
N LYS A 186 -47.44 -3.86 -12.72
CA LYS A 186 -46.46 -3.03 -11.99
C LYS A 186 -45.47 -3.90 -11.20
N TYR A 187 -45.95 -4.94 -10.50
CA TYR A 187 -45.11 -5.83 -9.69
C TYR A 187 -44.63 -7.07 -10.45
N THR A 188 -44.48 -6.96 -11.77
CA THR A 188 -43.83 -8.00 -12.56
C THR A 188 -42.37 -8.11 -12.14
N PHE A 189 -41.94 -9.33 -11.82
CA PHE A 189 -40.57 -9.62 -11.42
C PHE A 189 -39.79 -10.16 -12.62
N SER A 190 -38.68 -9.54 -12.97
CA SER A 190 -37.98 -9.78 -14.25
C SER A 190 -37.11 -11.05 -14.27
N ASP A 191 -36.79 -11.62 -13.10
CA ASP A 191 -35.90 -12.79 -12.95
C ASP A 191 -36.64 -13.95 -12.22
N VAL A 192 -35.92 -14.93 -11.67
CA VAL A 192 -36.49 -15.99 -10.85
C VAL A 192 -36.86 -15.44 -9.46
N ARG A 193 -38.13 -15.58 -9.06
CA ARG A 193 -38.62 -15.19 -7.73
C ARG A 193 -37.96 -16.02 -6.61
N PRO A 194 -37.88 -15.49 -5.38
CA PRO A 194 -37.35 -16.26 -4.26
C PRO A 194 -38.27 -17.44 -3.94
N GLN A 195 -37.69 -18.55 -3.47
CA GLN A 195 -38.44 -19.73 -3.04
C GLN A 195 -39.13 -19.53 -1.69
N GLU A 196 -38.54 -18.69 -0.84
CA GLU A 196 -39.04 -18.38 0.50
C GLU A 196 -38.81 -16.90 0.81
N VAL A 197 -39.75 -16.29 1.53
CA VAL A 197 -39.62 -14.92 2.03
C VAL A 197 -39.89 -14.90 3.52
N TYR A 198 -38.85 -14.64 4.30
CA TYR A 198 -38.95 -14.54 5.76
C TYR A 198 -38.94 -13.06 6.16
N LEU A 199 -39.93 -12.65 6.94
CA LEU A 199 -40.08 -11.31 7.48
C LEU A 199 -39.68 -11.35 8.94
N PHE A 200 -38.69 -10.55 9.31
CA PHE A 200 -38.21 -10.39 10.68
C PHE A 200 -38.51 -8.99 11.19
N SER A 201 -39.03 -8.91 12.41
CA SER A 201 -39.23 -7.65 13.11
C SER A 201 -39.00 -7.82 14.62
N LEU A 202 -38.84 -6.69 15.32
CA LEU A 202 -38.70 -6.65 16.76
C LEU A 202 -39.97 -6.07 17.38
N ARG A 203 -40.37 -6.63 18.53
CA ARG A 203 -41.46 -6.10 19.37
C ARG A 203 -41.01 -5.98 20.81
N ARG A 204 -41.79 -5.27 21.63
CA ARG A 204 -41.56 -5.23 23.08
C ARG A 204 -41.87 -6.59 23.67
N HIS A 205 -41.21 -6.92 24.77
CA HIS A 205 -41.66 -8.01 25.62
C HIS A 205 -43.13 -7.79 25.99
N PRO A 206 -44.00 -8.81 25.85
CA PRO A 206 -45.39 -8.70 26.27
C PRO A 206 -45.44 -8.51 27.79
N ASP A 207 -46.40 -7.71 28.27
CA ASP A 207 -46.60 -7.51 29.70
C ASP A 207 -47.02 -8.84 30.37
N ASP A 208 -46.31 -9.24 31.43
CA ASP A 208 -46.45 -10.55 32.09
C ASP A 208 -47.89 -10.86 32.53
N GLU A 209 -48.66 -9.86 32.98
CA GLU A 209 -50.04 -10.04 33.44
C GLU A 209 -51.02 -10.39 32.29
N ASN A 210 -50.85 -9.77 31.12
CA ASN A 210 -51.68 -10.03 29.95
C ASN A 210 -51.34 -11.36 29.28
N TYR A 211 -50.05 -11.73 29.24
CA TYR A 211 -49.59 -13.00 28.69
C TYR A 211 -50.14 -14.20 29.48
N ILE A 212 -50.14 -14.12 30.80
CA ILE A 212 -50.74 -15.16 31.65
C ILE A 212 -52.23 -15.25 31.36
N TYR A 213 -53.00 -14.15 31.37
CA TYR A 213 -54.45 -14.22 31.12
C TYR A 213 -54.81 -14.79 29.74
N GLU A 214 -54.04 -14.49 28.69
CA GLU A 214 -54.28 -14.97 27.34
C GLU A 214 -53.94 -16.45 27.16
N SER A 215 -52.90 -16.95 27.82
CA SER A 215 -52.53 -18.37 27.80
C SER A 215 -53.55 -19.31 28.46
N TRP A 216 -54.51 -18.76 29.23
CA TRP A 216 -55.60 -19.51 29.87
C TRP A 216 -56.87 -19.53 29.02
N LYS A 217 -56.97 -18.68 27.99
CA LYS A 217 -58.00 -18.84 26.97
C LYS A 217 -57.59 -20.04 26.11
N SER A 218 -58.55 -20.92 25.80
CA SER A 218 -58.38 -21.97 24.79
C SER A 218 -59.30 -21.64 23.61
N PRO A 219 -59.00 -20.61 22.81
CA PRO A 219 -59.87 -20.22 21.72
C PRO A 219 -59.74 -21.24 20.59
N PHE A 220 -60.81 -21.40 19.82
CA PHE A 220 -60.81 -22.33 18.68
C PHE A 220 -59.86 -21.84 17.59
N GLU A 221 -59.21 -22.74 16.84
CA GLU A 221 -58.34 -22.33 15.71
C GLU A 221 -59.06 -21.44 14.67
N MET A 222 -60.39 -21.51 14.61
CA MET A 222 -61.23 -20.66 13.78
C MET A 222 -61.16 -19.16 14.15
N GLU A 223 -60.74 -18.82 15.37
CA GLU A 223 -60.63 -17.45 15.88
C GLU A 223 -59.22 -16.88 15.74
N SER A 224 -58.31 -17.60 15.08
CA SER A 224 -56.93 -17.15 14.88
C SER A 224 -56.88 -15.90 14.00
N SER A 225 -55.99 -14.96 14.33
CA SER A 225 -55.83 -13.71 13.60
C SER A 225 -55.48 -13.93 12.13
N ASP A 226 -56.30 -13.36 11.24
CA ASP A 226 -56.10 -13.40 9.78
C ASP A 226 -55.29 -12.18 9.27
N PHE A 227 -54.40 -11.63 10.12
CA PHE A 227 -53.60 -10.43 9.84
C PHE A 227 -52.88 -10.46 8.49
N SER A 228 -52.37 -11.63 8.08
CA SER A 228 -51.65 -11.77 6.81
C SER A 228 -52.55 -11.50 5.61
N ARG A 229 -53.83 -11.88 5.68
CA ARG A 229 -54.82 -11.59 4.64
C ARG A 229 -55.34 -10.17 4.75
N ARG A 230 -55.62 -9.72 5.97
CA ARG A 230 -56.07 -8.34 6.25
C ARG A 230 -55.10 -7.30 5.68
N ASN A 231 -53.79 -7.50 5.84
CA ASN A 231 -52.76 -6.62 5.31
C ASN A 231 -52.28 -6.99 3.89
N ASN A 232 -52.94 -7.95 3.25
CA ASN A 232 -52.68 -8.37 1.87
C ASN A 232 -51.24 -8.85 1.59
N TYR A 233 -50.64 -9.62 2.50
CA TYR A 233 -49.33 -10.24 2.25
C TYR A 233 -49.43 -11.44 1.30
N PRO A 234 -48.43 -11.66 0.41
CA PRO A 234 -48.32 -12.88 -0.39
C PRO A 234 -48.19 -14.15 0.46
N GLY A 235 -48.81 -15.26 0.03
CA GLY A 235 -48.81 -16.53 0.79
C GLY A 235 -47.44 -17.22 0.96
N ILE A 236 -46.42 -16.77 0.23
CA ILE A 236 -45.03 -17.22 0.37
C ILE A 236 -44.33 -16.62 1.61
N CYS A 237 -44.87 -15.54 2.17
CA CYS A 237 -44.30 -14.87 3.32
C CYS A 237 -44.43 -15.71 4.60
N ARG A 238 -43.40 -15.67 5.44
CA ARG A 238 -43.38 -16.23 6.80
C ARG A 238 -42.98 -15.14 7.78
N PHE A 239 -43.65 -15.10 8.94
CA PHE A 239 -43.56 -13.97 9.86
C PHE A 239 -42.88 -14.42 11.15
N ILE A 240 -41.74 -13.79 11.47
CA ILE A 240 -40.94 -14.11 12.64
C ILE A 240 -40.67 -12.83 13.42
N CYS A 241 -40.96 -12.84 14.72
CA CYS A 241 -40.65 -11.73 15.62
C CYS A 241 -39.59 -12.13 16.65
N GLY A 242 -38.77 -11.15 17.05
CA GLY A 242 -37.94 -11.21 18.23
C GLY A 242 -38.46 -10.24 19.28
N ASP A 243 -38.27 -10.59 20.55
CA ASP A 243 -38.60 -9.71 21.67
C ASP A 243 -37.34 -8.91 22.07
N ILE A 244 -37.50 -7.61 22.32
CA ILE A 244 -36.40 -6.75 22.74
C ILE A 244 -36.80 -5.84 23.90
N THR A 245 -35.89 -5.68 24.85
CA THR A 245 -35.99 -4.76 25.98
C THR A 245 -35.62 -3.33 25.58
N ASN A 246 -35.87 -2.39 26.49
CA ASN A 246 -35.48 -0.98 26.29
C ASN A 246 -33.94 -0.88 26.18
N PRO A 247 -33.39 -0.08 25.24
CA PRO A 247 -31.96 0.21 25.14
C PRO A 247 -31.23 0.60 26.43
N GLU A 248 -31.92 1.20 27.41
CA GLU A 248 -31.34 1.54 28.72
C GLU A 248 -31.11 0.31 29.62
N ASN A 249 -31.68 -0.85 29.28
CA ASN A 249 -31.55 -2.08 30.02
C ASN A 249 -30.27 -2.83 29.63
N SER A 250 -29.54 -3.32 30.63
CA SER A 250 -28.37 -4.22 30.46
C SER A 250 -28.62 -5.46 29.56
N ARG A 251 -29.87 -5.91 29.41
CA ARG A 251 -30.23 -7.06 28.56
C ARG A 251 -30.29 -6.73 27.07
N TYR A 252 -30.38 -5.45 26.70
CA TYR A 252 -30.59 -5.01 25.33
C TYR A 252 -29.52 -5.54 24.37
N THR A 253 -28.25 -5.34 24.70
CA THR A 253 -27.12 -5.81 23.86
C THR A 253 -27.16 -7.31 23.68
N ARG A 254 -27.49 -8.06 24.74
CA ARG A 254 -27.60 -9.51 24.68
C ARG A 254 -28.73 -9.96 23.75
N GLU A 255 -29.94 -9.41 23.91
CA GLU A 255 -31.11 -9.76 23.10
C GLU A 255 -30.92 -9.37 21.62
N LEU A 256 -30.25 -8.24 21.36
CA LEU A 256 -29.94 -7.81 19.99
C LEU A 256 -28.93 -8.74 19.32
N VAL A 257 -27.89 -9.18 20.03
CA VAL A 257 -26.94 -10.18 19.53
C VAL A 257 -27.65 -11.51 19.29
N GLU A 258 -28.49 -11.96 20.22
CA GLU A 258 -29.31 -13.17 20.10
C GLU A 258 -30.22 -13.10 18.87
N PHE A 259 -30.86 -11.96 18.61
CA PHE A 259 -31.68 -11.73 17.42
C PHE A 259 -30.87 -11.86 16.12
N TRP A 260 -29.70 -11.22 16.03
CA TRP A 260 -28.86 -11.31 14.83
C TRP A 260 -28.27 -12.71 14.62
N MET A 261 -27.90 -13.42 15.68
CA MET A 261 -27.48 -14.83 15.60
C MET A 261 -28.63 -15.74 15.15
N GLY A 262 -29.86 -15.46 15.58
CA GLY A 262 -31.05 -16.14 15.10
C GLY A 262 -31.29 -15.93 13.61
N ILE A 263 -31.24 -14.68 13.13
CA ILE A 263 -31.34 -14.34 11.70
C ILE A 263 -30.24 -15.07 10.91
N LEU A 264 -28.99 -15.06 11.38
CA LEU A 264 -27.89 -15.77 10.74
C LEU A 264 -28.16 -17.28 10.65
N THR A 265 -28.63 -17.88 11.75
CA THR A 265 -28.93 -19.32 11.82
C THR A 265 -30.02 -19.69 10.83
N VAL A 266 -31.10 -18.91 10.78
CA VAL A 266 -32.17 -19.09 9.79
C VAL A 266 -31.66 -18.84 8.38
N ALA A 267 -30.79 -17.85 8.15
CA ALA A 267 -30.26 -17.50 6.83
C ALA A 267 -29.31 -18.55 6.24
N VAL A 268 -28.66 -19.38 7.06
CA VAL A 268 -27.76 -20.45 6.61
C VAL A 268 -28.45 -21.81 6.52
N ASN A 269 -29.55 -22.02 7.25
CA ASN A 269 -30.26 -23.31 7.31
C ASN A 269 -31.62 -23.29 6.59
N HIS A 270 -32.05 -24.43 6.08
CA HIS A 270 -33.42 -24.60 5.59
C HIS A 270 -34.35 -24.92 6.75
N ILE A 271 -35.43 -24.16 6.93
CA ILE A 271 -36.41 -24.39 7.99
C ILE A 271 -37.59 -25.17 7.40
N PRO A 272 -37.96 -26.34 7.95
CA PRO A 272 -39.10 -27.11 7.46
C PRO A 272 -40.42 -26.32 7.53
N ALA A 273 -41.24 -26.46 6.48
CA ALA A 273 -42.56 -25.83 6.42
C ALA A 273 -43.55 -26.35 7.49
N SER A 274 -43.28 -27.53 8.08
CA SER A 274 -44.03 -28.06 9.22
C SER A 274 -43.92 -27.17 10.45
N ILE A 275 -42.76 -26.54 10.65
CA ILE A 275 -42.48 -25.63 11.75
C ILE A 275 -42.94 -24.22 11.37
N LEU A 276 -42.57 -23.74 10.18
CA LEU A 276 -42.82 -22.38 9.75
C LEU A 276 -43.91 -22.32 8.66
N GLN A 277 -45.16 -22.27 9.11
CA GLN A 277 -46.34 -22.27 8.25
C GLN A 277 -46.68 -20.86 7.74
N ALA A 278 -47.40 -20.80 6.62
CA ALA A 278 -47.91 -19.55 6.08
C ALA A 278 -48.96 -18.93 7.02
N TYR A 279 -49.12 -17.61 6.95
CA TYR A 279 -50.17 -16.83 7.63
C TYR A 279 -50.12 -16.80 9.17
N LYS A 280 -49.13 -17.44 9.80
CA LYS A 280 -48.96 -17.47 11.27
C LYS A 280 -47.75 -16.63 11.70
N LEU A 281 -47.81 -16.12 12.92
CA LEU A 281 -46.70 -15.42 13.57
C LEU A 281 -45.90 -16.41 14.41
N TYR A 282 -44.57 -16.26 14.37
CA TYR A 282 -43.64 -17.07 15.15
C TYR A 282 -42.70 -16.21 15.96
N ARG A 283 -42.41 -16.60 17.19
CA ARG A 283 -41.37 -16.01 18.03
C ARG A 283 -40.09 -16.81 17.90
N MET A 284 -38.98 -16.11 17.64
CA MET A 284 -37.66 -16.69 17.58
C MET A 284 -36.88 -16.46 18.87
N GLN A 285 -36.26 -17.52 19.38
CA GLN A 285 -35.31 -17.48 20.48
C GLN A 285 -34.09 -18.34 20.12
N ILE A 286 -32.89 -17.83 20.43
CA ILE A 286 -31.66 -18.58 20.24
C ILE A 286 -31.12 -19.00 21.60
N GLU A 287 -30.67 -20.24 21.71
CA GLU A 287 -29.99 -20.73 22.90
C GLU A 287 -28.48 -20.65 22.67
N VAL A 288 -27.78 -19.95 23.56
CA VAL A 288 -26.34 -19.75 23.48
C VAL A 288 -25.67 -20.45 24.65
N SER A 289 -24.72 -21.34 24.36
CA SER A 289 -23.89 -21.97 25.38
C SER A 289 -22.89 -20.97 25.93
N LYS A 290 -23.05 -20.57 27.20
CA LYS A 290 -22.14 -19.63 27.88
C LYS A 290 -20.71 -20.18 28.00
N GLU A 291 -20.56 -21.49 28.11
CA GLU A 291 -19.26 -22.14 28.22
C GLU A 291 -18.49 -22.04 26.89
N GLU A 292 -19.13 -22.45 25.79
CA GLU A 292 -18.56 -22.39 24.44
C GLU A 292 -18.34 -20.95 23.96
N LEU A 293 -19.28 -20.05 24.25
CA LEU A 293 -19.11 -18.62 23.97
C LEU A 293 -17.94 -18.06 24.78
N GLY A 294 -17.84 -18.43 26.07
CA GLY A 294 -16.77 -18.01 26.95
C GLY A 294 -15.40 -18.50 26.49
N GLU A 295 -15.30 -19.75 26.02
CA GLU A 295 -14.08 -20.28 25.43
C GLU A 295 -13.71 -19.51 24.15
N THR A 296 -14.67 -19.32 23.25
CA THR A 296 -14.47 -18.63 21.96
C THR A 296 -14.01 -17.19 22.17
N LEU A 297 -14.72 -16.42 23.01
CA LEU A 297 -14.38 -15.03 23.32
C LEU A 297 -13.03 -14.93 24.02
N ASN A 298 -12.75 -15.80 24.99
CA ASN A 298 -11.47 -15.74 25.69
C ASN A 298 -10.29 -16.07 24.77
N GLN A 299 -10.42 -17.10 23.93
CA GLN A 299 -9.40 -17.42 22.92
C GLN A 299 -9.20 -16.26 21.94
N HIS A 300 -10.29 -15.67 21.45
CA HIS A 300 -10.24 -14.56 20.50
C HIS A 300 -9.61 -13.30 21.12
N LEU A 301 -10.04 -12.89 22.31
CA LEU A 301 -9.47 -11.77 23.05
C LEU A 301 -7.99 -11.99 23.38
N ASN A 302 -7.57 -13.20 23.76
CA ASN A 302 -6.16 -13.53 24.01
C ASN A 302 -5.31 -13.37 22.73
N LYS A 303 -5.82 -13.84 21.57
CA LYS A 303 -5.18 -13.62 20.26
C LYS A 303 -5.10 -12.12 19.93
N MET A 304 -6.16 -11.35 20.19
CA MET A 304 -6.21 -9.90 19.95
C MET A 304 -5.23 -9.10 20.81
N GLU A 305 -5.12 -9.41 22.10
CA GLU A 305 -4.17 -8.78 23.01
C GLU A 305 -2.73 -9.07 22.58
N ALA A 306 -2.43 -10.32 22.21
CA ALA A 306 -1.12 -10.70 21.70
C ALA A 306 -0.79 -9.98 20.39
N ALA A 307 -1.74 -9.87 19.46
CA ALA A 307 -1.59 -9.10 18.23
C ALA A 307 -1.41 -7.60 18.51
N SER A 308 -2.13 -7.04 19.48
CA SER A 308 -2.00 -5.64 19.90
C SER A 308 -0.62 -5.35 20.48
N ALA A 309 -0.12 -6.20 21.37
CA ALA A 309 1.24 -6.11 21.90
C ALA A 309 2.30 -6.24 20.80
N PHE A 310 2.08 -7.16 19.84
CA PHE A 310 2.96 -7.32 18.68
C PHE A 310 2.99 -6.07 17.78
N VAL A 311 1.82 -5.52 17.42
CA VAL A 311 1.72 -4.28 16.62
C VAL A 311 2.35 -3.11 17.35
N GLN A 312 2.13 -2.98 18.65
CA GLN A 312 2.75 -1.93 19.47
C GLN A 312 4.28 -2.08 19.48
N THR A 313 4.79 -3.29 19.70
CA THR A 313 6.22 -3.58 19.64
C THR A 313 6.80 -3.25 18.26
N ARG A 314 6.09 -3.56 17.17
CA ARG A 314 6.50 -3.24 15.80
C ARG A 314 6.49 -1.74 15.50
N LEU A 315 5.56 -0.99 16.09
CA LEU A 315 5.53 0.47 16.00
C LEU A 315 6.66 1.13 16.80
N ASP A 316 7.09 0.51 17.90
CA ASP A 316 8.13 1.03 18.79
C ASP A 316 9.55 0.57 18.40
N MET A 317 9.68 -0.47 17.56
CA MET A 317 10.96 -0.95 17.04
C MET A 317 11.63 0.11 16.17
N LYS A 318 12.86 0.49 16.54
CA LYS A 318 13.74 1.25 15.66
C LYS A 318 14.09 0.38 14.45
N PRO A 319 14.15 0.96 13.24
CA PRO A 319 14.51 0.20 12.07
C PRO A 319 15.97 -0.30 12.10
N GLU A 320 16.22 -1.44 11.45
CA GLU A 320 17.52 -2.14 11.50
C GLU A 320 18.70 -1.34 10.88
N ASN A 321 18.44 -0.39 9.97
CA ASN A 321 19.47 0.37 9.24
C ASN A 321 19.47 1.87 9.62
N ALA A 322 19.23 2.17 10.89
CA ALA A 322 19.33 3.53 11.42
C ALA A 322 20.78 3.87 11.79
N PHE A 323 21.24 5.07 11.43
CA PHE A 323 22.52 5.58 11.90
C PHE A 323 22.44 5.99 13.38
N GLU A 324 23.53 5.79 14.12
CA GLU A 324 23.65 6.31 15.49
C GLU A 324 23.66 7.86 15.49
N ASP A 325 23.11 8.46 16.54
CA ASP A 325 23.10 9.92 16.70
C ASP A 325 24.53 10.48 16.70
N GLY A 326 24.83 11.36 15.74
CA GLY A 326 26.14 12.00 15.57
C GLY A 326 27.14 11.22 14.71
N ALA A 327 26.75 10.09 14.10
CA ALA A 327 27.58 9.41 13.12
C ALA A 327 27.65 10.18 11.80
N ARG A 328 28.84 10.27 11.20
CA ARG A 328 29.03 10.91 9.89
C ARG A 328 28.44 10.03 8.79
N ILE A 329 27.44 10.54 8.07
CA ILE A 329 26.64 9.77 7.09
C ILE A 329 27.52 9.33 5.90
N VAL A 330 28.41 10.20 5.41
CA VAL A 330 29.27 9.91 4.25
C VAL A 330 30.76 10.05 4.60
N GLU A 331 31.49 8.94 4.50
CA GLU A 331 32.96 8.93 4.58
C GLU A 331 33.60 9.18 3.21
N LYS A 332 34.63 10.05 3.18
CA LYS A 332 35.37 10.42 1.96
C LYS A 332 36.04 9.20 1.31
N GLN A 333 35.67 8.92 0.06
CA GLN A 333 36.22 7.82 -0.73
C GLN A 333 37.49 8.24 -1.47
N ARG A 334 38.67 7.79 -1.02
CA ARG A 334 39.95 8.14 -1.67
C ARG A 334 40.21 7.30 -2.92
N ILE A 335 40.50 7.97 -4.05
CA ILE A 335 40.88 7.34 -5.32
C ILE A 335 42.24 7.90 -5.79
N PRO A 336 43.34 7.14 -5.63
CA PRO A 336 44.68 7.63 -5.92
C PRO A 336 44.99 7.67 -7.42
N VAL A 337 45.67 8.73 -7.88
CA VAL A 337 46.19 8.86 -9.25
C VAL A 337 47.70 8.63 -9.23
N ILE A 338 48.15 7.40 -9.53
CA ILE A 338 49.56 6.99 -9.37
C ILE A 338 50.26 6.85 -10.73
N PHE A 339 51.45 7.45 -10.86
CA PHE A 339 52.36 7.25 -12.00
C PHE A 339 53.36 6.14 -11.68
N THR A 340 53.36 5.05 -12.44
CA THR A 340 54.04 3.79 -12.05
C THR A 340 55.29 3.43 -12.87
N GLU A 341 55.64 4.18 -13.92
CA GLU A 341 56.58 3.65 -14.94
C GLU A 341 57.90 4.46 -15.10
N VAL A 342 57.98 5.75 -14.78
CA VAL A 342 59.22 6.57 -14.93
C VAL A 342 59.34 7.56 -13.77
N SER A 343 60.51 7.62 -13.11
CA SER A 343 60.76 8.56 -12.02
C SER A 343 61.06 9.95 -12.59
N GLY A 344 60.54 11.01 -11.96
CA GLY A 344 60.88 12.38 -12.35
C GLY A 344 62.38 12.69 -12.29
N LYS A 345 63.17 11.85 -11.59
CA LYS A 345 64.64 11.92 -11.57
C LYS A 345 65.29 11.48 -12.89
N ASP A 346 64.60 10.64 -13.67
CA ASP A 346 65.11 10.07 -14.92
C ASP A 346 65.08 11.07 -16.08
N LEU A 347 64.53 12.27 -15.87
CA LEU A 347 64.43 13.35 -16.86
C LEU A 347 65.62 14.34 -16.79
N TYR A 348 66.42 14.30 -15.72
CA TYR A 348 67.53 15.23 -15.52
C TYR A 348 68.82 14.75 -16.20
N ILE A 349 69.63 15.70 -16.67
CA ILE A 349 70.97 15.46 -17.24
C ILE A 349 72.03 15.78 -16.18
N SER A 350 73.02 14.89 -16.00
CA SER A 350 74.17 15.11 -15.10
C SER A 350 75.07 16.21 -15.66
N THR A 351 75.40 17.20 -14.83
CA THR A 351 76.37 18.27 -15.12
C THR A 351 77.76 18.00 -14.55
N LYS A 352 77.93 16.88 -13.82
CA LYS A 352 79.19 16.54 -13.11
C LYS A 352 80.32 16.16 -14.06
N ASP A 353 79.97 15.60 -15.22
CA ASP A 353 80.91 15.02 -16.19
C ASP A 353 81.47 16.04 -17.20
N ILE A 354 81.20 17.34 -16.99
CA ILE A 354 81.66 18.44 -17.85
C ILE A 354 83.04 18.93 -17.38
N GLY A 355 84.03 18.79 -18.25
CA GLY A 355 85.41 19.20 -17.98
C GLY A 355 85.75 20.62 -18.45
N LEU A 356 87.06 20.90 -18.49
CA LEU A 356 87.62 22.20 -18.89
C LEU A 356 87.84 22.32 -20.41
N SER A 357 87.79 21.22 -21.15
CA SER A 357 87.99 21.18 -22.59
C SER A 357 86.93 20.29 -23.24
N ARG A 358 86.62 20.53 -24.51
CA ARG A 358 85.54 19.86 -25.24
C ARG A 358 85.59 18.32 -25.21
N ASP A 359 86.78 17.73 -25.15
CA ASP A 359 86.98 16.29 -25.31
C ASP A 359 87.53 15.59 -24.05
N CYS A 360 87.50 16.25 -22.88
CA CYS A 360 88.03 15.69 -21.64
C CYS A 360 87.10 16.06 -20.48
N PRO A 361 86.50 15.08 -19.75
CA PRO A 361 86.80 13.64 -19.77
C PRO A 361 86.24 12.84 -20.97
N ALA A 362 85.21 13.33 -21.66
CA ALA A 362 84.64 12.74 -22.88
C ALA A 362 84.22 13.85 -23.87
N ASP A 363 83.87 13.51 -25.12
CA ASP A 363 83.34 14.49 -26.09
C ASP A 363 81.98 15.02 -25.61
N GLU A 364 81.99 16.29 -25.19
CA GLU A 364 80.82 16.99 -24.65
C GLU A 364 79.66 17.05 -25.67
N LEU A 365 79.95 17.10 -26.97
CA LEU A 365 78.91 17.12 -28.01
C LEU A 365 78.26 15.74 -28.16
N MET A 366 79.04 14.67 -28.10
CA MET A 366 78.55 13.30 -28.16
C MET A 366 77.75 12.95 -26.90
N TYR A 367 78.24 13.34 -25.72
CA TYR A 367 77.55 13.18 -24.44
C TYR A 367 76.21 13.92 -24.44
N TRP A 368 76.17 15.18 -24.88
CA TRP A 368 74.94 15.96 -24.96
C TRP A 368 73.94 15.37 -25.94
N ASN A 369 74.36 15.02 -27.17
CA ASN A 369 73.46 14.45 -28.17
C ASN A 369 72.83 13.12 -27.71
N THR A 370 73.62 12.26 -27.07
CA THR A 370 73.15 10.97 -26.56
C THR A 370 72.17 11.18 -25.40
N SER A 371 72.53 12.06 -24.46
CA SER A 371 71.70 12.38 -23.30
C SER A 371 70.38 13.05 -23.69
N VAL A 372 70.40 14.03 -24.60
CA VAL A 372 69.18 14.71 -25.06
C VAL A 372 68.24 13.75 -25.79
N ARG A 373 68.77 12.84 -26.60
CA ARG A 373 67.97 11.85 -27.32
C ARG A 373 67.28 10.89 -26.35
N GLU A 374 68.04 10.29 -25.44
CA GLU A 374 67.51 9.37 -24.43
C GLU A 374 66.48 10.06 -23.53
N LYS A 375 66.78 11.28 -23.07
CA LYS A 375 65.88 12.03 -22.19
C LYS A 375 64.66 12.57 -22.92
N SER A 376 64.74 12.94 -24.19
CA SER A 376 63.58 13.36 -24.99
C SER A 376 62.55 12.24 -25.17
N ASP A 377 62.99 11.00 -25.40
CA ASP A 377 62.10 9.84 -25.47
C ASP A 377 61.41 9.58 -24.12
N ASN A 378 62.13 9.76 -23.01
CA ASN A 378 61.57 9.68 -21.66
C ASN A 378 60.59 10.82 -21.35
N VAL A 379 60.83 12.04 -21.85
CA VAL A 379 59.88 13.18 -21.72
C VAL A 379 58.56 12.86 -22.42
N GLU A 380 58.60 12.33 -23.64
CA GLU A 380 57.38 11.98 -24.37
C GLU A 380 56.58 10.87 -23.66
N ARG A 381 57.28 9.84 -23.14
CA ARG A 381 56.65 8.79 -22.33
C ARG A 381 56.03 9.37 -21.06
N TYR A 382 56.75 10.25 -20.36
CA TYR A 382 56.30 10.90 -19.14
C TYR A 382 55.05 11.78 -19.37
N LEU A 383 55.00 12.53 -20.47
CA LEU A 383 53.84 13.36 -20.83
C LEU A 383 52.58 12.54 -21.20
N LYS A 384 52.72 11.27 -21.60
CA LYS A 384 51.58 10.37 -21.88
C LYS A 384 51.01 9.70 -20.62
N MET A 385 51.76 9.66 -19.52
CA MET A 385 51.35 8.98 -18.28
C MET A 385 50.12 9.60 -17.58
N PRO A 386 49.97 10.94 -17.50
CA PRO A 386 48.83 11.56 -16.84
C PRO A 386 47.49 11.10 -17.39
N ARG A 387 47.39 10.99 -18.71
CA ARG A 387 46.17 10.51 -19.38
C ARG A 387 45.82 9.08 -18.96
N ARG A 388 46.80 8.17 -18.95
CA ARG A 388 46.59 6.77 -18.56
C ARG A 388 46.22 6.62 -17.09
N ALA A 389 46.84 7.42 -16.21
CA ALA A 389 46.53 7.41 -14.78
C ALA A 389 45.12 7.92 -14.50
N VAL A 390 44.69 8.97 -15.20
CA VAL A 390 43.32 9.50 -15.18
C VAL A 390 42.32 8.46 -15.68
N ASP A 391 42.60 7.78 -16.80
CA ASP A 391 41.72 6.72 -17.33
C ASP A 391 41.56 5.56 -16.34
N ARG A 392 42.66 5.13 -15.67
CA ARG A 392 42.60 4.09 -14.62
C ARG A 392 41.80 4.54 -13.40
N ALA A 393 42.00 5.78 -12.95
CA ALA A 393 41.25 6.34 -11.83
C ALA A 393 39.76 6.44 -12.17
N ALA A 394 39.40 6.88 -13.38
CA ALA A 394 38.01 6.92 -13.85
C ALA A 394 37.36 5.53 -13.88
N ALA A 395 38.09 4.50 -14.35
CA ALA A 395 37.60 3.12 -14.30
C ALA A 395 37.38 2.63 -12.85
N GLN A 396 38.26 3.03 -11.93
CA GLN A 396 38.12 2.71 -10.51
C GLN A 396 36.92 3.42 -9.86
N VAL A 397 36.65 4.68 -10.21
CA VAL A 397 35.43 5.40 -9.81
C VAL A 397 34.20 4.61 -10.24
N LYS A 398 34.15 4.21 -11.52
CA LYS A 398 33.01 3.45 -12.05
C LYS A 398 32.79 2.14 -11.31
N SER A 399 33.85 1.35 -11.12
CA SER A 399 33.75 0.07 -10.41
C SER A 399 33.31 0.22 -8.95
N ARG A 400 33.73 1.29 -8.25
CA ARG A 400 33.26 1.58 -6.90
C ARG A 400 31.82 2.09 -6.88
N ALA A 401 31.45 2.94 -7.84
CA ALA A 401 30.10 3.46 -7.95
C ALA A 401 29.07 2.34 -8.10
N GLU A 402 29.37 1.31 -8.89
CA GLU A 402 28.51 0.12 -9.05
C GLU A 402 28.27 -0.62 -7.71
N SER A 403 29.20 -0.54 -6.75
CA SER A 403 29.05 -1.17 -5.43
C SER A 403 28.20 -0.38 -4.43
N PHE A 404 27.80 0.85 -4.74
CA PHE A 404 27.02 1.70 -3.82
C PHE A 404 25.50 1.60 -4.02
N PHE A 405 25.06 0.94 -5.09
CA PHE A 405 23.65 0.78 -5.40
C PHE A 405 23.10 -0.47 -4.68
N ASP A 406 21.78 -0.48 -4.43
CA ASP A 406 20.98 -1.55 -3.78
C ASP A 406 20.98 -1.60 -2.23
N GLU A 407 21.58 -0.63 -1.54
CA GLU A 407 21.46 -0.51 -0.08
C GLU A 407 20.36 0.46 0.35
N GLU A 408 19.48 0.02 1.27
CA GLU A 408 18.41 0.84 1.83
C GLU A 408 18.79 1.39 3.23
N TYR A 409 18.64 2.70 3.42
CA TYR A 409 19.03 3.41 4.64
C TYR A 409 17.83 4.15 5.26
N GLU A 410 17.86 4.35 6.59
CA GLU A 410 16.91 5.25 7.28
C GLU A 410 17.66 6.37 7.99
N LEU A 411 17.34 7.61 7.59
CA LEU A 411 17.88 8.85 8.13
C LEU A 411 16.75 9.66 8.75
N ASP A 412 17.01 10.29 9.90
CA ASP A 412 16.10 11.29 10.48
C ASP A 412 16.05 12.56 9.61
N ARG A 413 15.05 13.41 9.83
CA ARG A 413 14.87 14.67 9.11
C ARG A 413 16.14 15.54 9.14
N PHE A 414 16.78 15.66 10.29
CA PHE A 414 18.02 16.44 10.43
C PHE A 414 19.19 15.80 9.67
N GLN A 415 19.25 14.47 9.64
CA GLN A 415 20.28 13.74 8.88
C GLN A 415 20.05 13.82 7.37
N ILE A 416 18.78 13.87 6.92
CA ILE A 416 18.46 14.12 5.50
C ILE A 416 18.88 15.53 5.10
N GLU A 417 18.59 16.53 5.93
CA GLU A 417 18.99 17.92 5.69
C GLU A 417 20.52 18.06 5.67
N GLU A 418 21.23 17.42 6.61
CA GLU A 418 22.71 17.36 6.61
C GLU A 418 23.27 16.66 5.36
N LEU A 419 22.66 15.57 4.91
CA LEU A 419 23.05 14.88 3.68
C LEU A 419 22.80 15.73 2.42
N GLU A 420 21.70 16.48 2.38
CA GLU A 420 21.38 17.43 1.29
C GLU A 420 22.41 18.56 1.24
N GLU A 421 22.76 19.15 2.40
CA GLU A 421 23.83 20.15 2.48
C GLU A 421 25.19 19.56 2.05
N GLU A 422 25.52 18.34 2.48
CA GLU A 422 26.77 17.68 2.07
C GLU A 422 26.79 17.41 0.56
N LEU A 423 25.66 16.98 -0.03
CA LEU A 423 25.51 16.79 -1.48
C LEU A 423 25.74 18.09 -2.26
N ASP A 424 25.14 19.20 -1.84
CA ASP A 424 25.31 20.51 -2.47
C ASP A 424 26.77 20.98 -2.42
N THR A 425 27.44 20.79 -1.28
CA THR A 425 28.86 21.15 -1.15
C THR A 425 29.76 20.31 -2.05
N LEU A 426 29.50 19.00 -2.16
CA LEU A 426 30.24 18.10 -3.03
C LEU A 426 29.98 18.42 -4.51
N GLU A 427 28.75 18.74 -4.89
CA GLU A 427 28.41 19.16 -6.26
C GLU A 427 29.15 20.45 -6.63
N LEU A 428 29.13 21.45 -5.75
CA LEU A 428 29.85 22.70 -5.98
C LEU A 428 31.36 22.49 -6.11
N GLN A 429 31.96 21.60 -5.30
CA GLN A 429 33.37 21.23 -5.44
C GLN A 429 33.67 20.56 -6.78
N ILE A 430 32.80 19.66 -7.26
CA ILE A 430 32.95 18.99 -8.56
C ILE A 430 32.88 20.01 -9.70
N LEU A 431 31.93 20.95 -9.66
CA LEU A 431 31.73 21.97 -10.69
C LEU A 431 32.86 23.02 -10.71
N THR A 432 33.42 23.37 -9.56
CA THR A 432 34.50 24.37 -9.43
C THR A 432 35.91 23.79 -9.61
N SER A 433 36.04 22.46 -9.70
CA SER A 433 37.31 21.77 -9.89
C SER A 433 37.94 22.08 -11.25
N ASP A 434 39.01 22.87 -11.27
CA ASP A 434 39.76 23.15 -12.49
C ASP A 434 40.70 21.98 -12.87
N THR A 435 40.17 21.07 -13.69
CA THR A 435 40.91 19.93 -14.26
C THR A 435 41.61 20.29 -15.58
N ARG A 436 41.53 21.54 -16.06
CA ARG A 436 41.93 21.92 -17.44
C ARG A 436 43.43 22.10 -17.68
N SER A 437 44.29 21.64 -16.77
CA SER A 437 45.75 21.73 -16.92
C SER A 437 46.33 20.64 -17.84
N THR A 438 45.99 20.68 -19.13
CA THR A 438 46.70 19.88 -20.12
C THR A 438 48.06 20.52 -20.38
N VAL A 439 49.12 19.88 -19.90
CA VAL A 439 50.49 20.24 -20.19
C VAL A 439 50.71 20.21 -21.72
N ASP A 440 50.96 21.37 -22.35
CA ASP A 440 51.13 21.47 -23.80
C ASP A 440 52.48 20.87 -24.23
N GLY A 441 52.43 19.61 -24.65
CA GLY A 441 53.60 18.87 -25.11
C GLY A 441 54.32 19.53 -26.29
N LYS A 442 53.61 20.27 -27.16
CA LYS A 442 54.22 20.94 -28.32
C LYS A 442 55.07 22.14 -27.88
N GLN A 443 54.59 22.91 -26.90
CA GLN A 443 55.36 24.03 -26.35
C GLN A 443 56.62 23.56 -25.60
N ILE A 444 56.51 22.44 -24.88
CA ILE A 444 57.67 21.86 -24.16
C ILE A 444 58.73 21.39 -25.16
N GLN A 445 58.34 20.67 -26.22
CA GLN A 445 59.27 20.24 -27.27
C GLN A 445 59.95 21.43 -27.95
N LYS A 446 59.22 22.52 -28.21
CA LYS A 446 59.80 23.75 -28.78
C LYS A 446 60.88 24.35 -27.87
N LYS A 447 60.60 24.48 -26.57
CA LYS A 447 61.57 24.98 -25.57
C LYS A 447 62.78 24.05 -25.42
N VAL A 448 62.57 22.73 -25.47
CA VAL A 448 63.66 21.74 -25.47
C VAL A 448 64.58 21.94 -26.68
N HIS A 449 64.02 22.12 -27.88
CA HIS A 449 64.82 22.38 -29.09
C HIS A 449 65.58 23.71 -29.05
N GLU A 450 64.99 24.77 -28.48
CA GLU A 450 65.66 26.05 -28.30
C GLU A 450 66.87 25.94 -27.35
N ILE A 451 66.71 25.21 -26.24
CA ILE A 451 67.80 24.95 -25.28
C ILE A 451 68.87 24.06 -25.91
N ASP A 452 68.50 22.99 -26.62
CA ASP A 452 69.43 22.11 -27.33
C ASP A 452 70.32 22.88 -28.32
N ARG A 453 69.72 23.77 -29.13
CA ARG A 453 70.46 24.61 -30.08
C ARG A 453 71.45 25.54 -29.38
N LYS A 454 71.08 26.08 -28.22
CA LYS A 454 71.93 26.97 -27.42
C LYS A 454 73.11 26.22 -26.80
N VAL A 455 72.87 25.06 -26.21
CA VAL A 455 73.94 24.22 -25.63
C VAL A 455 74.92 23.77 -26.70
N LYS A 456 74.44 23.32 -27.88
CA LYS A 456 75.30 22.98 -29.02
C LYS A 456 76.17 24.15 -29.49
N LYS A 457 75.62 25.37 -29.50
CA LYS A 457 76.36 26.59 -29.83
C LYS A 457 77.45 26.88 -28.78
N ASP A 458 77.14 26.75 -27.50
CA ASP A 458 78.11 26.95 -26.41
C ASP A 458 79.23 25.87 -26.43
N ILE A 459 78.91 24.62 -26.77
CA ILE A 459 79.89 23.53 -26.94
C ILE A 459 80.79 23.79 -28.17
N ALA A 460 80.24 24.30 -29.27
CA ALA A 460 80.98 24.53 -30.51
C ALA A 460 82.09 25.59 -30.38
N VAL A 461 81.93 26.56 -29.46
CA VAL A 461 82.94 27.59 -29.18
C VAL A 461 84.16 27.04 -28.43
N ARG A 462 84.05 25.84 -27.83
CA ARG A 462 85.16 25.25 -27.07
C ARG A 462 86.21 24.60 -27.95
N MET A 463 87.45 24.83 -27.57
CA MET A 463 88.62 24.19 -28.16
C MET A 463 88.81 22.76 -27.63
N ARG A 464 89.33 21.88 -28.50
CA ARG A 464 89.75 20.51 -28.15
C ARG A 464 90.97 20.52 -27.23
N ARG A 465 91.16 19.49 -26.41
CA ARG A 465 92.30 19.40 -25.46
C ARG A 465 93.64 19.61 -26.15
N GLY A 466 93.86 18.97 -27.30
CA GLY A 466 95.10 19.12 -28.07
C GLY A 466 95.36 20.56 -28.53
N VAL A 467 94.30 21.27 -28.91
CA VAL A 467 94.36 22.68 -29.34
C VAL A 467 94.58 23.59 -28.13
N VAL A 468 93.92 23.35 -26.99
CA VAL A 468 94.13 24.15 -25.77
C VAL A 468 95.58 24.06 -25.30
N ILE A 469 96.16 22.86 -25.31
CA ILE A 469 97.56 22.64 -24.91
C ILE A 469 98.51 23.26 -25.94
N SER A 470 98.32 23.02 -27.24
CA SER A 470 99.21 23.55 -28.27
C SER A 470 99.19 25.08 -28.32
N THR A 471 98.00 25.69 -28.25
CA THR A 471 97.85 27.16 -28.31
C THR A 471 98.30 27.80 -27.01
N GLY A 472 98.05 27.17 -25.86
CA GLY A 472 98.55 27.62 -24.56
C GLY A 472 100.08 27.60 -24.49
N VAL A 473 100.71 26.53 -24.95
CA VAL A 473 102.18 26.42 -25.04
C VAL A 473 102.74 27.43 -26.04
N LEU A 474 102.10 27.62 -27.20
CA LEU A 474 102.53 28.62 -28.19
C LEU A 474 102.46 30.05 -27.64
N ILE A 475 101.35 30.42 -26.98
CA ILE A 475 101.17 31.74 -26.38
C ILE A 475 102.22 31.96 -25.29
N LEU A 476 102.46 30.96 -24.44
CA LEU A 476 103.51 31.03 -23.41
C LEU A 476 104.90 31.18 -24.02
N LEU A 477 105.23 30.45 -25.11
CA LEU A 477 106.51 30.55 -25.81
C LEU A 477 106.71 31.91 -26.49
N VAL A 478 105.70 32.44 -27.18
CA VAL A 478 105.74 33.77 -27.79
C VAL A 478 105.89 34.85 -26.72
N TYR A 479 105.17 34.70 -25.60
CA TYR A 479 105.28 35.62 -24.48
C TYR A 479 106.67 35.58 -23.83
N LEU A 480 107.24 34.38 -23.62
CA LEU A 480 108.60 34.17 -23.15
C LEU A 480 109.66 34.78 -24.09
N MET A 481 109.46 34.67 -25.41
CA MET A 481 110.37 35.28 -26.39
C MET A 481 110.44 36.81 -26.26
N GLY A 482 109.34 37.46 -25.89
CA GLY A 482 109.31 38.91 -25.62
C GLY A 482 110.20 39.36 -24.46
N TYR A 483 110.52 38.46 -23.51
CA TYR A 483 111.40 38.74 -22.37
C TYR A 483 112.88 38.41 -22.62
N ILE A 484 113.22 37.75 -23.74
CA ILE A 484 114.61 37.41 -24.08
C ILE A 484 115.51 38.67 -24.12
N PRO A 485 115.13 39.79 -24.76
CA PRO A 485 115.96 41.00 -24.78
C PRO A 485 116.18 41.61 -23.39
N TYR A 486 115.14 41.56 -22.53
CA TYR A 486 115.18 42.04 -21.16
C TYR A 486 116.09 41.19 -20.27
N MET A 487 116.05 39.86 -20.43
CA MET A 487 116.96 38.94 -19.73
C MET A 487 118.42 39.14 -20.16
N PHE A 488 118.69 39.27 -21.47
CA PHE A 488 120.04 39.52 -21.99
C PHE A 488 120.62 40.86 -21.51
N ASN A 489 119.80 41.92 -21.43
CA ASN A 489 120.23 43.22 -20.91
C ASN A 489 120.57 43.16 -19.41
N SER A 490 119.79 42.41 -18.63
CA SER A 490 120.05 42.24 -17.19
C SER A 490 121.31 41.39 -16.90
N LEU A 491 121.67 40.46 -17.79
CA LEU A 491 122.86 39.61 -17.68
C LEU A 491 124.17 40.43 -17.72
N ARG A 492 124.15 41.57 -18.42
CA ARG A 492 125.28 42.53 -18.50
C ARG A 492 125.46 43.39 -17.25
N ASN A 493 124.42 43.56 -16.43
CA ASN A 493 124.40 44.49 -15.29
C ASN A 493 124.65 43.83 -13.92
N GLY A 494 125.01 42.53 -13.90
CA GLY A 494 125.39 41.79 -12.69
C GLY A 494 124.32 40.84 -12.13
N GLY A 495 124.75 39.84 -11.37
CA GLY A 495 123.93 38.68 -10.97
C GLY A 495 122.64 38.99 -10.17
N GLY A 496 122.60 40.11 -9.45
CA GLY A 496 121.39 40.56 -8.74
C GLY A 496 120.29 41.08 -9.67
N ALA A 497 120.66 41.74 -10.78
CA ALA A 497 119.70 42.25 -11.76
C ALA A 497 119.06 41.11 -12.59
N PHE A 498 119.81 40.03 -12.84
CA PHE A 498 119.33 38.85 -13.54
C PHE A 498 118.28 38.07 -12.72
N ALA A 499 118.48 37.92 -11.41
CA ALA A 499 117.50 37.28 -10.53
C ALA A 499 116.17 38.06 -10.48
N GLY A 500 116.23 39.40 -10.46
CA GLY A 500 115.04 40.26 -10.54
C GLY A 500 114.29 40.12 -11.87
N ALA A 501 115.01 40.07 -13.00
CA ALA A 501 114.41 39.90 -14.31
C ALA A 501 113.76 38.51 -14.52
N LEU A 502 114.37 37.46 -13.98
CA LEU A 502 113.77 36.11 -13.93
C LEU A 502 112.51 36.08 -13.05
N GLY A 503 112.52 36.75 -11.89
CA GLY A 503 111.36 36.84 -11.01
C GLY A 503 110.16 37.53 -11.67
N ILE A 504 110.39 38.63 -12.39
CA ILE A 504 109.33 39.39 -13.07
C ILE A 504 108.76 38.61 -14.27
N SER A 505 109.62 37.95 -15.06
CA SER A 505 109.18 37.14 -16.22
C SER A 505 108.41 35.88 -15.79
N LEU A 506 108.84 35.20 -14.72
CA LEU A 506 108.10 34.09 -14.12
C LEU A 506 106.75 34.55 -13.53
N GLY A 507 106.73 35.71 -12.84
CA GLY A 507 105.50 36.30 -12.32
C GLY A 507 104.50 36.65 -13.43
N ALA A 508 104.96 37.28 -14.52
CA ALA A 508 104.11 37.66 -15.64
C ALA A 508 103.57 36.45 -16.44
N THR A 509 104.40 35.44 -16.68
CA THR A 509 103.96 34.19 -17.33
C THR A 509 102.94 33.43 -16.49
N LEU A 510 103.09 33.43 -15.16
CA LEU A 510 102.10 32.86 -14.25
C LEU A 510 100.75 33.57 -14.34
N ILE A 511 100.73 34.91 -14.44
CA ILE A 511 99.48 35.68 -14.58
C ILE A 511 98.75 35.32 -15.88
N VAL A 512 99.47 35.17 -17.00
CA VAL A 512 98.88 34.76 -18.29
C VAL A 512 98.34 33.33 -18.23
N ALA A 513 99.07 32.41 -17.60
CA ALA A 513 98.62 31.03 -17.40
C ALA A 513 97.35 30.98 -16.52
N ILE A 514 97.29 31.75 -15.44
CA ILE A 514 96.10 31.90 -14.59
C ILE A 514 94.94 32.49 -15.40
N GLY A 515 95.19 33.52 -16.21
CA GLY A 515 94.17 34.12 -17.10
C GLY A 515 93.57 33.10 -18.08
N GLY A 516 94.40 32.22 -18.66
CA GLY A 516 93.93 31.13 -19.52
C GLY A 516 93.08 30.10 -18.78
N ILE A 517 93.46 29.71 -17.56
CA ILE A 517 92.69 28.79 -16.73
C ILE A 517 91.35 29.43 -16.32
N VAL A 518 91.34 30.71 -15.94
CA VAL A 518 90.11 31.44 -15.60
C VAL A 518 89.15 31.50 -16.79
N ALA A 519 89.65 31.74 -18.01
CA ALA A 519 88.82 31.73 -19.22
C ALA A 519 88.17 30.35 -19.47
N LEU A 520 88.92 29.25 -19.28
CA LEU A 520 88.38 27.89 -19.39
C LEU A 520 87.32 27.60 -18.33
N VAL A 521 87.49 28.10 -17.10
CA VAL A 521 86.50 27.97 -16.02
C VAL A 521 85.24 28.79 -16.32
N LEU A 522 85.35 29.97 -16.93
CA LEU A 522 84.20 30.77 -17.36
C LEU A 522 83.40 30.06 -18.46
N LEU A 523 84.08 29.48 -19.44
CA LEU A 523 83.44 28.64 -20.47
C LEU A 523 82.81 27.39 -19.86
N ARG A 524 83.41 26.81 -18.80
CA ARG A 524 82.82 25.75 -17.97
C ARG A 524 81.50 26.17 -17.37
N LYS A 525 81.48 27.31 -16.67
CA LYS A 525 80.28 27.86 -16.04
C LYS A 525 79.17 28.15 -17.06
N GLN A 526 79.50 28.65 -18.26
CA GLN A 526 78.50 28.96 -19.28
C GLN A 526 77.73 27.72 -19.77
N ILE A 527 78.42 26.60 -20.01
CA ILE A 527 77.77 25.34 -20.43
C ILE A 527 77.00 24.70 -19.28
N VAL A 528 77.57 24.68 -18.08
CA VAL A 528 76.86 24.19 -16.89
C VAL A 528 75.55 24.97 -16.71
N ALA A 529 75.58 26.30 -16.84
CA ALA A 529 74.39 27.14 -16.75
C ALA A 529 73.38 26.94 -17.91
N SER A 530 73.83 26.53 -19.11
CA SER A 530 72.91 26.18 -20.20
C SER A 530 72.29 24.79 -20.05
N MET A 531 73.03 23.82 -19.51
CA MET A 531 72.50 22.50 -19.14
C MET A 531 71.58 22.56 -17.90
N GLU A 532 71.86 23.42 -16.92
CA GLU A 532 70.98 23.64 -15.76
C GLU A 532 69.62 24.20 -16.19
N ARG A 533 69.58 25.10 -17.19
CA ARG A 533 68.31 25.56 -17.77
C ARG A 533 67.45 24.45 -18.36
N PHE A 534 68.06 23.38 -18.88
CA PHE A 534 67.32 22.19 -19.30
C PHE A 534 66.71 21.46 -18.10
N ASN A 535 67.48 21.27 -17.04
CA ASN A 535 67.01 20.63 -15.81
C ASN A 535 65.92 21.46 -15.10
N ASP A 536 65.98 22.78 -15.15
CA ASP A 536 64.95 23.68 -14.61
C ASP A 536 63.64 23.57 -15.40
N LEU A 537 63.71 23.48 -16.74
CA LEU A 537 62.54 23.20 -17.57
C LEU A 537 61.91 21.85 -17.20
N MET A 538 62.72 20.80 -17.05
CA MET A 538 62.23 19.47 -16.67
C MET A 538 61.61 19.47 -15.26
N ARG A 539 62.19 20.21 -14.31
CA ARG A 539 61.63 20.38 -12.96
C ARG A 539 60.26 21.06 -12.99
N SER A 540 60.11 22.10 -13.82
CA SER A 540 58.82 22.78 -14.02
C SER A 540 57.77 21.83 -14.61
N VAL A 541 58.13 20.98 -15.56
CA VAL A 541 57.23 19.98 -16.15
C VAL A 541 56.80 18.94 -15.12
N VAL A 542 57.75 18.37 -14.36
CA VAL A 542 57.44 17.39 -13.30
C VAL A 542 56.52 17.99 -12.24
N ASN A 543 56.80 19.21 -11.79
CA ASN A 543 55.96 19.91 -10.81
C ASN A 543 54.55 20.17 -11.35
N SER A 544 54.42 20.61 -12.61
CA SER A 544 53.12 20.81 -13.25
C SER A 544 52.32 19.52 -13.33
N VAL A 545 52.94 18.42 -13.75
CA VAL A 545 52.28 17.11 -13.86
C VAL A 545 51.83 16.58 -12.50
N ASN A 546 52.66 16.67 -11.46
CA ASN A 546 52.28 16.24 -10.11
C ASN A 546 51.15 17.11 -9.53
N THR A 547 51.18 18.41 -9.79
CA THR A 547 50.10 19.32 -9.38
C THR A 547 48.79 18.95 -10.07
N SER A 548 48.82 18.66 -11.38
CA SER A 548 47.64 18.15 -12.10
C SER A 548 47.16 16.82 -11.52
N ALA A 549 48.07 15.90 -11.18
CA ALA A 549 47.74 14.59 -10.59
C ALA A 549 46.92 14.72 -9.30
N HIS A 550 47.37 15.58 -8.38
CA HIS A 550 46.67 15.83 -7.13
C HIS A 550 45.28 16.44 -7.35
N LYS A 551 45.14 17.35 -8.32
CA LYS A 551 43.83 17.90 -8.69
C LYS A 551 42.88 16.82 -9.21
N TYR A 552 43.37 15.88 -10.01
CA TYR A 552 42.57 14.73 -10.47
C TYR A 552 42.25 13.74 -9.35
N GLU A 553 43.19 13.46 -8.44
CA GLU A 553 42.95 12.63 -7.24
C GLU A 553 41.85 13.22 -6.37
N GLU A 554 41.90 14.53 -6.12
CA GLU A 554 40.88 15.25 -5.36
C GLU A 554 39.52 15.19 -6.08
N TYR A 555 39.48 15.53 -7.38
CA TYR A 555 38.26 15.49 -8.19
C TYR A 555 37.61 14.10 -8.18
N PHE A 556 38.35 13.04 -8.48
CA PHE A 556 37.80 11.68 -8.53
C PHE A 556 37.37 11.17 -7.15
N SER A 557 38.08 11.55 -6.09
CA SER A 557 37.70 11.22 -4.72
C SER A 557 36.39 11.91 -4.32
N THR A 558 36.25 13.21 -4.63
CA THR A 558 35.02 13.97 -4.39
C THR A 558 33.85 13.43 -5.22
N LEU A 559 34.07 13.14 -6.51
CA LEU A 559 33.06 12.54 -7.38
C LEU A 559 32.57 11.18 -6.85
N CYS A 560 33.48 10.30 -6.44
CA CYS A 560 33.10 9.01 -5.88
C CYS A 560 32.35 9.15 -4.54
N THR A 561 32.70 10.15 -3.73
CA THR A 561 32.00 10.45 -2.47
C THR A 561 30.60 10.98 -2.74
N TYR A 562 30.44 11.87 -3.72
CA TYR A 562 29.14 12.36 -4.19
C TYR A 562 28.24 11.23 -4.70
N MET A 563 28.78 10.31 -5.52
CA MET A 563 28.01 9.16 -6.01
C MET A 563 27.51 8.25 -4.88
N LYS A 564 28.29 8.07 -3.82
CA LYS A 564 27.86 7.34 -2.61
C LYS A 564 26.78 8.10 -1.84
N ALA A 565 26.95 9.40 -1.63
CA ALA A 565 25.95 10.24 -0.97
C ALA A 565 24.61 10.20 -1.72
N GLN A 566 24.66 10.28 -3.05
CA GLN A 566 23.48 10.23 -3.91
C GLN A 566 22.77 8.86 -3.86
N SER A 567 23.53 7.76 -3.77
CA SER A 567 22.92 6.42 -3.66
C SER A 567 22.21 6.24 -2.31
N ILE A 568 22.81 6.74 -1.22
CA ILE A 568 22.17 6.77 0.11
C ILE A 568 20.87 7.58 0.06
N TYR A 569 20.90 8.80 -0.50
CA TYR A 569 19.72 9.65 -0.65
C TYR A 569 18.60 8.97 -1.45
N ALA A 570 18.93 8.33 -2.56
CA ALA A 570 17.98 7.56 -3.38
C ALA A 570 17.41 6.33 -2.65
N GLY A 571 18.19 5.68 -1.78
CA GLY A 571 17.72 4.58 -0.94
C GLY A 571 16.73 5.03 0.14
N VAL A 572 17.02 6.17 0.79
CA VAL A 572 16.16 6.75 1.84
C VAL A 572 14.80 7.16 1.30
N THR A 573 14.76 7.79 0.13
CA THR A 573 13.50 8.23 -0.50
C THR A 573 12.58 7.05 -0.85
N LYS A 574 13.12 5.98 -1.45
CA LYS A 574 12.36 4.75 -1.73
C LYS A 574 11.83 4.08 -0.47
N ARG A 575 12.65 3.99 0.58
CA ARG A 575 12.27 3.33 1.85
C ARG A 575 11.26 4.16 2.64
N LYS A 576 11.34 5.50 2.61
CA LYS A 576 10.38 6.40 3.26
C LYS A 576 8.95 6.12 2.84
N ASP A 577 8.72 5.85 1.55
CA ASP A 577 7.39 5.51 1.03
C ASP A 577 6.90 4.13 1.51
N ALA A 578 7.79 3.12 1.49
CA ALA A 578 7.47 1.77 1.94
C ALA A 578 7.23 1.68 3.46
N VAL A 579 8.08 2.34 4.25
CA VAL A 579 7.96 2.42 5.72
C VAL A 579 6.72 3.24 6.10
N SER A 580 6.44 4.35 5.42
CA SER A 580 5.21 5.13 5.61
C SER A 580 3.97 4.26 5.38
N ALA A 581 3.94 3.48 4.29
CA ALA A 581 2.83 2.57 4.00
C ALA A 581 2.70 1.47 5.07
N ARG A 582 3.80 0.85 5.50
CA ARG A 582 3.80 -0.18 6.56
C ARG A 582 3.33 0.38 7.90
N VAL A 583 3.86 1.52 8.33
CA VAL A 583 3.47 2.20 9.58
C VAL A 583 2.00 2.61 9.53
N GLN A 584 1.52 3.09 8.38
CA GLN A 584 0.10 3.41 8.20
C GLN A 584 -0.77 2.15 8.38
N LYS A 585 -0.40 1.02 7.76
CA LYS A 585 -1.09 -0.27 7.96
C LYS A 585 -1.10 -0.69 9.43
N LEU A 586 0.05 -0.63 10.11
CA LEU A 586 0.16 -0.97 11.54
C LEU A 586 -0.72 -0.06 12.42
N ARG A 587 -0.82 1.24 12.10
CA ARG A 587 -1.75 2.16 12.79
C ARG A 587 -3.21 1.78 12.54
N THR A 588 -3.56 1.39 11.32
CA THR A 588 -4.90 0.88 11.00
C THR A 588 -5.21 -0.40 11.78
N HIS A 589 -4.25 -1.33 11.88
CA HIS A 589 -4.39 -2.52 12.72
C HIS A 589 -4.57 -2.17 14.20
N LYS A 590 -3.78 -1.23 14.74
CA LYS A 590 -3.90 -0.77 16.13
C LYS A 590 -5.30 -0.24 16.43
N GLN A 591 -5.87 0.57 15.52
CA GLN A 591 -7.23 1.08 15.67
C GLN A 591 -8.26 -0.05 15.59
N ALA A 592 -8.16 -0.94 14.60
CA ALA A 592 -9.07 -2.06 14.42
C ALA A 592 -9.03 -3.06 15.59
N LEU A 593 -7.85 -3.33 16.15
CA LEU A 593 -7.68 -4.19 17.33
C LEU A 593 -8.37 -3.56 18.54
N ARG A 594 -8.18 -2.26 18.77
CA ARG A 594 -8.84 -1.54 19.87
C ARG A 594 -10.37 -1.60 19.78
N THR A 595 -10.94 -1.39 18.59
CA THR A 595 -12.40 -1.45 18.39
C THR A 595 -12.93 -2.87 18.57
N THR A 596 -12.19 -3.88 18.11
CA THR A 596 -12.62 -5.27 18.18
C THR A 596 -12.53 -5.83 19.60
N ILE A 597 -11.48 -5.48 20.35
CA ILE A 597 -11.34 -5.84 21.76
C ILE A 597 -12.49 -5.25 22.57
N ALA A 598 -12.76 -3.94 22.43
CA ALA A 598 -13.83 -3.27 23.17
C ALA A 598 -15.21 -3.91 22.91
N ARG A 599 -15.49 -4.26 21.65
CA ARG A 599 -16.72 -4.95 21.26
C ARG A 599 -16.85 -6.32 21.93
N ASP A 600 -15.78 -7.11 21.93
CA ASP A 600 -15.80 -8.45 22.50
C ASP A 600 -15.86 -8.43 24.04
N GLU A 601 -15.29 -7.39 24.66
CA GLU A 601 -15.45 -7.11 26.10
C GLU A 601 -16.89 -6.76 26.44
N GLU A 602 -17.54 -5.88 25.67
CA GLU A 602 -18.96 -5.54 25.82
C GLU A 602 -19.85 -6.80 25.66
N LEU A 603 -19.55 -7.64 24.67
CA LEU A 603 -20.26 -8.89 24.48
C LEU A 603 -20.05 -9.86 25.66
N ALA A 604 -18.82 -9.97 26.17
CA ALA A 604 -18.54 -10.80 27.35
C ALA A 604 -19.31 -10.29 28.58
N GLU A 605 -19.39 -8.98 28.79
CA GLU A 605 -20.17 -8.36 29.86
C GLU A 605 -21.67 -8.65 29.73
N ALA A 606 -22.24 -8.48 28.53
CA ALA A 606 -23.65 -8.72 28.24
C ALA A 606 -24.09 -10.17 28.54
N PHE A 607 -23.20 -11.15 28.33
CA PHE A 607 -23.46 -12.57 28.64
C PHE A 607 -23.01 -13.00 30.05
N GLY A 608 -22.38 -12.10 30.82
CA GLY A 608 -21.84 -12.38 32.15
C GLY A 608 -20.65 -13.34 32.14
N ILE A 609 -19.85 -13.32 31.08
CA ILE A 609 -18.69 -14.18 30.87
C ILE A 609 -17.47 -13.57 31.56
N ARG A 610 -16.76 -14.37 32.36
CA ARG A 610 -15.52 -13.93 33.01
C ARG A 610 -14.34 -14.04 32.05
N ARG A 611 -13.52 -12.99 32.01
CA ARG A 611 -12.26 -12.97 31.27
C ARG A 611 -11.26 -13.96 31.88
N ALA A 612 -10.72 -14.85 31.07
CA ALA A 612 -9.61 -15.72 31.40
C ALA A 612 -8.39 -15.30 30.57
N ALA A 613 -7.50 -14.55 31.20
CA ALA A 613 -6.26 -14.11 30.57
C ALA A 613 -5.34 -15.31 30.35
N ALA A 614 -4.98 -15.56 29.09
CA ALA A 614 -3.94 -16.52 28.72
C ALA A 614 -3.01 -15.89 27.69
N PHE A 615 -1.71 -16.18 27.82
CA PHE A 615 -0.71 -15.60 26.93
C PHE A 615 -0.54 -16.45 25.67
N GLU A 616 -0.84 -15.87 24.52
CA GLU A 616 -0.60 -16.48 23.21
C GLU A 616 0.81 -16.15 22.70
N LYS A 617 1.60 -17.19 22.41
CA LYS A 617 3.02 -17.04 22.04
C LYS A 617 3.28 -16.88 20.54
N ASN A 618 2.40 -17.42 19.69
CA ASN A 618 2.65 -17.56 18.25
C ASN A 618 1.73 -16.66 17.40
N VAL A 619 1.91 -15.35 17.51
CA VAL A 619 1.08 -14.33 16.84
C VAL A 619 1.05 -14.49 15.31
N THR A 620 2.20 -14.80 14.71
CA THR A 620 2.34 -14.95 13.25
C THR A 620 1.52 -16.09 12.64
N ARG A 621 0.99 -17.01 13.46
CA ARG A 621 0.11 -18.08 12.99
C ARG A 621 -1.29 -17.58 12.62
N PHE A 622 -1.77 -16.55 13.31
CA PHE A 622 -3.14 -16.06 13.19
C PHE A 622 -3.25 -14.58 12.80
N PHE A 623 -2.14 -13.84 12.82
CA PHE A 623 -2.08 -12.43 12.44
C PHE A 623 -1.07 -12.21 11.31
N ASP A 624 -1.53 -11.61 10.24
CA ASP A 624 -0.75 -11.20 9.07
C ASP A 624 -0.72 -9.67 9.00
N GLU A 625 0.48 -9.08 9.14
CA GLU A 625 0.68 -7.62 9.18
C GLU A 625 0.59 -6.95 7.80
N ASP A 626 0.74 -7.72 6.73
CA ASP A 626 0.74 -7.19 5.36
C ASP A 626 -0.68 -7.03 4.81
N LYS A 627 -1.63 -7.80 5.36
CA LYS A 627 -3.05 -7.80 4.99
C LYS A 627 -3.82 -6.73 5.72
N VAL A 628 -4.73 -6.07 5.01
CA VAL A 628 -5.68 -5.12 5.60
C VAL A 628 -6.58 -5.84 6.62
N PRO A 629 -7.07 -5.17 7.69
CA PRO A 629 -7.91 -5.82 8.71
C PRO A 629 -9.08 -6.64 8.16
N LYS A 630 -9.71 -6.19 7.07
CA LYS A 630 -10.83 -6.91 6.43
C LYS A 630 -10.46 -8.29 5.90
N ASP A 631 -9.22 -8.47 5.46
CA ASP A 631 -8.73 -9.74 4.88
C ASP A 631 -8.02 -10.61 5.92
N ASN A 632 -7.89 -10.12 7.14
CA ASN A 632 -7.21 -10.80 8.23
C ASN A 632 -8.24 -11.57 9.07
N ARG A 633 -8.07 -12.89 9.13
CA ARG A 633 -8.98 -13.82 9.83
C ARG A 633 -9.12 -13.53 11.31
N LEU A 634 -8.11 -12.87 11.91
CA LEU A 634 -8.15 -12.51 13.33
C LEU A 634 -9.41 -11.71 13.68
N TYR A 635 -9.95 -10.87 12.80
CA TYR A 635 -11.08 -9.98 13.13
C TYR A 635 -12.46 -10.64 13.13
N TYR A 636 -12.54 -11.94 12.85
CA TYR A 636 -13.77 -12.69 12.71
C TYR A 636 -13.74 -13.97 13.54
N TYR A 637 -14.90 -14.42 14.00
CA TYR A 637 -15.01 -15.69 14.70
C TYR A 637 -14.82 -16.87 13.75
N GLU A 638 -14.20 -17.92 14.29
CA GLU A 638 -14.07 -19.18 13.58
C GLU A 638 -15.45 -19.82 13.45
N ILE A 639 -15.90 -19.98 12.19
CA ILE A 639 -17.13 -20.69 11.88
C ILE A 639 -16.99 -22.18 12.19
N ASP A 640 -18.07 -22.79 12.68
CA ASP A 640 -18.08 -24.22 12.98
C ASP A 640 -17.93 -25.07 11.71
N GLY A 641 -18.49 -24.58 10.60
CA GLY A 641 -18.39 -25.20 9.29
C GLY A 641 -19.36 -26.35 9.07
N GLY A 642 -20.47 -26.39 9.82
CA GLY A 642 -21.49 -27.45 9.72
C GLY A 642 -21.00 -28.76 10.32
N LYS A 643 -20.38 -28.71 11.50
CA LYS A 643 -19.94 -29.89 12.25
C LYS A 643 -20.86 -30.20 13.41
N THR A 644 -21.44 -29.16 13.99
CA THR A 644 -22.32 -29.21 15.15
C THR A 644 -23.76 -29.06 14.69
N GLU A 645 -24.56 -30.10 14.92
CA GLU A 645 -26.01 -30.05 14.78
C GLU A 645 -26.64 -29.59 16.10
N ILE A 646 -27.62 -28.72 16.01
CA ILE A 646 -28.36 -28.15 17.13
C ILE A 646 -29.85 -28.42 16.97
N PRO A 647 -30.59 -28.60 18.07
CA PRO A 647 -32.03 -28.78 18.03
C PRO A 647 -32.74 -27.54 17.48
N LEU A 648 -33.68 -27.80 16.57
CA LEU A 648 -34.71 -26.88 16.14
C LEU A 648 -36.01 -27.24 16.88
N ASN A 649 -36.44 -26.38 17.79
CA ASN A 649 -37.54 -26.66 18.73
C ASN A 649 -37.30 -27.93 19.58
N THR A 650 -38.35 -28.39 20.26
CA THR A 650 -38.36 -29.63 21.06
C THR A 650 -38.75 -30.87 20.24
N ALA A 651 -39.03 -30.71 18.94
CA ALA A 651 -39.62 -31.73 18.08
C ALA A 651 -38.62 -32.75 17.47
N GLY A 652 -37.33 -32.63 17.79
CA GLY A 652 -36.28 -33.55 17.33
C GLY A 652 -35.69 -33.24 15.95
N ASP A 653 -36.11 -32.15 15.30
CA ASP A 653 -35.47 -31.63 14.10
C ASP A 653 -34.11 -31.02 14.44
N MET A 654 -33.11 -31.20 13.57
CA MET A 654 -31.75 -30.73 13.78
C MET A 654 -31.30 -29.82 12.63
N ILE A 655 -30.59 -28.74 12.96
CA ILE A 655 -30.02 -27.79 11.99
C ILE A 655 -28.54 -27.53 12.30
N TRP A 656 -27.81 -26.94 11.36
CA TRP A 656 -26.39 -26.65 11.56
C TRP A 656 -26.17 -25.37 12.35
N ALA A 657 -25.30 -25.42 13.35
CA ALA A 657 -24.86 -24.23 14.07
C ALA A 657 -23.92 -23.39 13.19
N PRO A 658 -24.19 -22.09 12.95
CA PRO A 658 -23.22 -21.19 12.30
C PRO A 658 -21.89 -21.09 13.08
N TYR A 659 -22.00 -21.07 14.41
CA TYR A 659 -20.91 -21.00 15.37
C TYR A 659 -21.11 -22.04 16.47
N LYS A 660 -20.00 -22.57 17.00
CA LYS A 660 -20.00 -23.64 18.02
C LYS A 660 -20.75 -23.27 19.30
N PHE A 661 -20.81 -21.99 19.63
CA PHE A 661 -21.50 -21.50 20.84
C PHE A 661 -23.02 -21.39 20.70
N ILE A 662 -23.57 -21.55 19.49
CA ILE A 662 -25.02 -21.62 19.29
C ILE A 662 -25.44 -23.05 19.65
N ALA A 663 -26.32 -23.20 20.64
CA ALA A 663 -26.71 -24.49 21.20
C ALA A 663 -28.10 -24.96 20.75
N GLY A 664 -28.97 -24.07 20.27
CA GLY A 664 -30.32 -24.40 19.84
C GLY A 664 -31.04 -23.20 19.23
N LEU A 665 -32.05 -23.49 18.40
CA LEU A 665 -32.95 -22.48 17.83
C LEU A 665 -34.39 -22.87 18.15
N LYS A 666 -35.14 -21.96 18.75
CA LYS A 666 -36.58 -22.10 19.01
C LYS A 666 -37.35 -21.13 18.13
N ILE A 667 -38.31 -21.66 17.39
CA ILE A 667 -39.29 -20.96 16.56
C ILE A 667 -40.66 -21.46 17.03
N GLU A 668 -41.27 -20.73 17.96
CA GLU A 668 -42.54 -21.08 18.59
C GLU A 668 -43.66 -20.30 17.93
N ARG A 669 -44.80 -20.96 17.66
CA ARG A 669 -45.98 -20.28 17.12
C ARG A 669 -46.57 -19.37 18.20
N GLU A 670 -46.85 -18.13 17.84
CA GLU A 670 -47.58 -17.19 18.68
C GLU A 670 -49.07 -17.32 18.37
N ASP A 671 -49.87 -17.69 19.37
CA ASP A 671 -51.30 -17.83 19.22
C ASP A 671 -51.99 -16.48 19.39
N LEU A 672 -52.15 -15.79 18.25
CA LEU A 672 -52.90 -14.55 18.15
C LEU A 672 -54.35 -14.85 17.76
N TYR A 673 -55.29 -14.22 18.47
CA TYR A 673 -56.72 -14.37 18.23
C TYR A 673 -57.33 -13.01 17.90
N GLU A 674 -58.40 -13.01 17.11
CA GLU A 674 -59.18 -11.78 16.90
C GLU A 674 -59.99 -11.47 18.15
N ASP A 675 -59.97 -10.21 18.59
CA ASP A 675 -60.88 -9.76 19.64
C ASP A 675 -62.31 -9.84 19.10
N VAL A 676 -63.08 -10.79 19.62
CA VAL A 676 -64.50 -10.92 19.28
C VAL A 676 -65.18 -9.59 19.61
N LYS A 677 -65.63 -8.87 18.59
CA LYS A 677 -66.55 -7.74 18.76
C LYS A 677 -67.79 -8.25 19.48
N GLY A 678 -67.85 -8.03 20.80
CA GLY A 678 -68.95 -8.51 21.63
C GLY A 678 -68.80 -8.13 23.09
N GLU A 679 -68.91 -6.84 23.38
CA GLU A 679 -69.86 -6.25 24.35
C GLU A 679 -69.43 -4.80 24.61
N GLU A 680 -70.13 -3.87 23.96
CA GLU A 680 -70.12 -2.46 24.38
C GLU A 680 -70.58 -2.40 25.84
N SER A 681 -69.70 -1.93 26.73
CA SER A 681 -70.06 -1.50 28.09
C SER A 681 -70.55 -0.06 28.10
#